data_AF-A0A0N1M9X2-F1
#
_entry.id   AF-A0A0N1M9X2-F1
#
_cell.length_a   1.000
_cell.length_b   1.000
_cell.length_c   1.000
_cell.angle_alpha   90.00
_cell.angle_beta   90.00
_cell.angle_gamma   90.00
#
_symmetry.space_group_name_H-M   'P 1'
#
loop_
_entity.id
_entity.type
_entity.pdbx_description
1 polymer ?
#
loop_
_entity_poly.entity_id
_entity_poly.type
_entity_poly.pdbx_seq_one_letter_code
_entity_poly.pdbx_strand_id
1 'polypeptide(L)'
;MPTNSVCALQPSPQSYQYMEVQTNQGNKRLIYDNTYKLTYQLNETRNTAEPALKPITQTELQNLKITFIDKIITCTPAAMLKEPSLFNTILGQFNTSSSIPNRFQAIMNLSQTERLNYKQLSNLEQTETLRCNLIALIDEDLKAEFLPMLKEWETFGVSASEVDLPAYTNFEAFYDETMESHSIVKEDYSKVDFSSQNIKPKITDARCLNAKLTPLQLFKAAFQLGDIPAVSNFRFMDNPASKDDGKYREWMFHLDNSNYAAEFKIITTRKTGTLDANKEQYLAAFPYDTKQSIRFTRSEAATKFPTLESLENEFHDVPGARYVVIKNPHNDVPIEAGIRTEMIAHHRSASNKNGLDHGESRSAELMTFHGVDRCQPFLSHQELAQAVNLTPLQNFVLGGFKNSAPEKFIEHMADQKPFLNSQIRKLIEENGIKPLESITVAKFSSSGIEVTDASLFKKQIDTYDSLPEVIEKIPRLIQGGDVLKKTVIEMVPMLMNYDQNAELKPDCSENKAFPARTQLRERTNEAFGEPLTRDLEKIEFTIDPRRLLPMDEIIGIAKSLTEFYTQHNSKLKDVQPNNRLLSLFESRAELAYEYVSQLPLRATHPETHQTICLFLYYMIDDLGTTHQTFLDNGVTVDETRLNTIKEQKLRLFQHFITARLMNDSLSN
;
A
#
# COMPACT_ATOMS: atom_id res chain seq x y z
N MET A 1 -30.46 17.89 10.47
CA MET A 1 -29.58 18.18 11.61
C MET A 1 -28.20 17.65 11.26
N PRO A 2 -27.12 18.44 11.29
CA PRO A 2 -25.83 17.93 10.85
C PRO A 2 -25.15 17.13 11.96
N THR A 3 -25.01 15.82 11.68
CA THR A 3 -23.80 14.98 11.77
C THR A 3 -22.78 15.25 12.90
N ASN A 4 -22.86 14.40 13.93
CA ASN A 4 -21.71 14.06 14.78
C ASN A 4 -21.00 12.84 14.18
N SER A 5 -19.85 13.03 13.53
CA SER A 5 -18.87 11.96 13.29
C SER A 5 -17.74 12.16 14.29
N VAL A 6 -17.84 11.51 15.44
CA VAL A 6 -16.78 11.50 16.46
C VAL A 6 -15.77 10.44 16.04
N CYS A 7 -14.63 10.89 15.52
CA CYS A 7 -13.46 10.07 15.30
C CYS A 7 -12.84 9.78 16.68
N ALA A 8 -12.99 8.56 17.18
CA ALA A 8 -12.31 8.12 18.40
C ALA A 8 -10.90 7.62 18.05
N LEU A 9 -9.91 8.51 18.15
CA LEU A 9 -8.49 8.13 18.30
C LEU A 9 -8.00 8.69 19.65
N GLN A 10 -7.78 7.77 20.58
CA GLN A 10 -7.19 7.83 21.93
C GLN A 10 -7.61 8.95 22.93
N PRO A 11 -7.85 8.59 24.20
CA PRO A 11 -8.15 9.53 25.27
C PRO A 11 -6.85 10.17 25.80
N SER A 12 -6.60 11.41 25.40
CA SER A 12 -5.93 12.40 26.25
C SER A 12 -6.68 13.72 26.06
N PRO A 13 -7.05 14.44 27.13
CA PRO A 13 -7.87 15.65 27.02
C PRO A 13 -6.98 16.78 26.48
N GLN A 14 -6.75 16.82 25.17
CA GLN A 14 -6.04 17.93 24.55
C GLN A 14 -7.02 19.10 24.34
N SER A 15 -6.83 20.11 25.18
CA SER A 15 -7.79 21.15 25.48
C SER A 15 -7.90 22.23 24.41
N TYR A 16 -7.06 22.30 23.36
CA TYR A 16 -7.07 23.42 22.41
C TYR A 16 -6.82 23.03 20.94
N GLN A 17 -7.54 23.70 20.02
CA GLN A 17 -7.47 23.56 18.56
C GLN A 17 -7.22 24.92 17.89
N TYR A 18 -6.12 25.10 17.18
CA TYR A 18 -5.89 26.26 16.32
C TYR A 18 -6.64 26.12 15.00
N MET A 19 -7.27 27.20 14.54
CA MET A 19 -8.03 27.24 13.29
C MET A 19 -7.63 28.45 12.44
N GLU A 20 -7.37 28.22 11.15
CA GLU A 20 -7.32 29.27 10.15
C GLU A 20 -8.66 29.29 9.41
N VAL A 21 -9.30 30.45 9.37
CA VAL A 21 -10.66 30.59 8.85
C VAL A 21 -10.75 31.73 7.85
N GLN A 22 -11.45 31.49 6.76
CA GLN A 22 -11.80 32.53 5.80
C GLN A 22 -13.10 33.20 6.24
N THR A 23 -12.98 34.50 6.45
CA THR A 23 -14.11 35.37 6.77
C THR A 23 -14.34 36.35 5.63
N ASN A 24 -15.53 36.94 5.59
CA ASN A 24 -15.79 38.11 4.75
C ASN A 24 -14.95 39.34 5.14
N GLN A 25 -14.19 39.27 6.24
CA GLN A 25 -13.25 40.30 6.72
C GLN A 25 -11.78 39.88 6.54
N GLY A 26 -11.50 38.89 5.68
CA GLY A 26 -10.18 38.33 5.42
C GLY A 26 -9.85 37.10 6.28
N ASN A 27 -8.61 36.61 6.18
CA ASN A 27 -8.21 35.41 6.92
C ASN A 27 -8.06 35.74 8.41
N LYS A 28 -8.66 34.91 9.27
CA LYS A 28 -8.57 35.03 10.73
C LYS A 28 -7.98 33.77 11.33
N ARG A 29 -7.40 33.93 12.52
CA ARG A 29 -6.75 32.87 13.28
C ARG A 29 -7.42 32.75 14.63
N LEU A 30 -7.91 31.56 14.93
CA LEU A 30 -8.67 31.26 16.14
C LEU A 30 -7.99 30.13 16.92
N ILE A 31 -8.23 30.08 18.22
CA ILE A 31 -7.97 28.92 19.06
C ILE A 31 -9.29 28.52 19.70
N TYR A 32 -9.68 27.26 19.59
CA TYR A 32 -10.86 26.70 20.24
C TYR A 32 -10.44 25.81 21.40
N ASP A 33 -10.92 26.15 22.59
CA ASP A 33 -10.73 25.36 23.79
C ASP A 33 -11.83 24.31 23.91
N ASN A 34 -11.47 23.05 23.73
CA ASN A 34 -12.38 21.92 23.83
C ASN A 34 -12.89 21.66 25.25
N THR A 35 -12.15 22.07 26.28
CA THR A 35 -12.49 21.87 27.70
C THR A 35 -13.50 22.91 28.17
N TYR A 36 -13.24 24.19 27.91
CA TYR A 36 -14.12 25.28 28.35
C TYR A 36 -15.09 25.75 27.27
N LYS A 37 -15.02 25.17 26.06
CA LYS A 37 -15.85 25.51 24.89
C LYS A 37 -15.74 27.00 24.52
N LEU A 38 -14.56 27.58 24.72
CA LEU A 38 -14.25 28.98 24.44
C LEU A 38 -13.49 29.12 23.13
N THR A 39 -13.73 30.19 22.38
CA THR A 39 -12.92 30.53 21.21
C THR A 39 -12.12 31.79 21.51
N TYR A 40 -10.86 31.83 21.10
CA TYR A 40 -9.96 32.95 21.25
C TYR A 40 -9.54 33.41 19.86
N GLN A 41 -9.42 34.73 19.66
CA GLN A 41 -8.89 35.27 18.41
C GLN A 41 -7.42 35.64 18.60
N LEU A 42 -6.55 35.09 17.76
CA LEU A 42 -5.15 35.46 17.71
C LEU A 42 -5.01 36.79 16.94
N ASN A 43 -4.92 37.87 17.70
CA ASN A 43 -4.48 39.16 17.16
C ASN A 43 -2.95 39.18 17.20
N GLU A 44 -2.29 39.75 16.17
CA GLU A 44 -0.83 39.80 15.99
C GLU A 44 -0.04 39.75 17.31
N THR A 45 0.42 38.55 17.68
CA THR A 45 1.16 38.34 18.92
C THR A 45 2.57 38.89 18.73
N ARG A 46 2.85 40.03 19.35
CA ARG A 46 4.24 40.48 19.56
C ARG A 46 4.87 39.54 20.60
N ASN A 47 6.12 39.13 20.40
CA ASN A 47 6.89 38.36 21.38
C ASN A 47 6.91 39.09 22.73
N THR A 48 5.98 38.75 23.63
CA THR A 48 5.90 39.28 24.99
C THR A 48 6.02 38.12 25.98
N ALA A 49 6.63 38.38 27.14
CA ALA A 49 6.90 37.36 28.15
C ALA A 49 5.63 36.71 28.76
N GLU A 50 4.48 37.39 28.67
CA GLU A 50 3.18 36.90 29.17
C GLU A 50 2.07 37.16 28.14
N PRO A 51 1.97 36.33 27.10
CA PRO A 51 0.91 36.44 26.11
C PRO A 51 -0.41 35.88 26.68
N ALA A 52 -1.44 36.71 26.78
CA ALA A 52 -2.75 36.33 27.31
C ALA A 52 -3.76 36.08 26.18
N LEU A 53 -4.39 34.90 26.19
CA LEU A 53 -5.51 34.60 25.30
C LEU A 53 -6.79 35.26 25.81
N LYS A 54 -7.35 36.19 25.03
CA LYS A 54 -8.66 36.79 25.33
C LYS A 54 -9.76 36.06 24.55
N PRO A 55 -10.75 35.44 25.24
CA PRO A 55 -11.84 34.76 24.55
C PRO A 55 -12.71 35.78 23.83
N ILE A 56 -13.17 35.41 22.64
CA ILE A 56 -14.20 36.14 21.90
C ILE A 56 -15.57 35.58 22.30
N THR A 57 -16.55 36.48 22.37
CA THR A 57 -17.94 36.16 22.65
C THR A 57 -18.59 35.43 21.48
N GLN A 58 -19.69 34.74 21.73
CA GLN A 58 -20.44 34.02 20.69
C GLN A 58 -20.98 34.97 19.60
N THR A 59 -21.35 36.20 19.98
CA THR A 59 -21.74 37.26 19.04
C THR A 59 -20.57 37.68 18.15
N GLU A 60 -19.37 37.86 18.71
CA GLU A 60 -18.16 38.16 17.94
C GLU A 60 -17.78 37.03 16.98
N LEU A 61 -17.89 35.77 17.42
CA LEU A 61 -17.65 34.59 16.58
C LEU A 61 -18.65 34.51 15.42
N GLN A 62 -19.93 34.79 15.65
CA GLN A 62 -20.95 34.85 14.60
C GLN A 62 -20.69 36.01 13.62
N ASN A 63 -20.21 37.15 14.11
CA ASN A 63 -19.86 38.31 13.29
C ASN A 63 -18.66 38.08 12.37
N LEU A 64 -17.81 37.09 12.68
CA LEU A 64 -16.75 36.66 11.78
C LEU A 64 -17.30 36.03 10.49
N LYS A 65 -18.55 35.55 10.45
CA LYS A 65 -19.14 34.91 9.26
C LYS A 65 -18.16 33.96 8.56
N ILE A 66 -17.69 32.96 9.30
CA ILE A 66 -16.75 31.96 8.80
C ILE A 66 -17.40 31.23 7.63
N THR A 67 -16.81 31.37 6.45
CA THR A 67 -17.30 30.78 5.20
C THR A 67 -16.65 29.43 4.94
N PHE A 68 -15.41 29.25 5.40
CA PHE A 68 -14.62 28.06 5.23
C PHE A 68 -13.55 27.99 6.33
N ILE A 69 -13.27 26.78 6.81
CA ILE A 69 -12.16 26.51 7.72
C ILE A 69 -11.04 25.93 6.86
N ASP A 70 -9.98 26.71 6.69
CA ASP A 70 -8.83 26.29 5.89
C ASP A 70 -8.05 25.16 6.57
N LYS A 71 -7.99 25.18 7.92
CA LYS A 71 -7.04 24.37 8.68
C LYS A 71 -7.42 24.21 10.14
N ILE A 72 -7.25 23.01 10.72
CA ILE A 72 -7.46 22.73 12.16
C ILE A 72 -6.29 21.94 12.72
N ILE A 73 -5.64 22.46 13.76
CA ILE A 73 -4.46 21.83 14.37
C ILE A 73 -4.64 21.73 15.88
N THR A 74 -4.33 20.57 16.45
CA THR A 74 -4.29 20.40 17.92
C THR A 74 -2.93 20.83 18.45
N CYS A 75 -2.89 21.69 19.48
CA CYS A 75 -1.64 22.24 20.02
C CYS A 75 -1.80 22.81 21.44
N THR A 76 -0.70 22.95 22.18
CA THR A 76 -0.70 23.61 23.49
C THR A 76 -0.59 25.14 23.34
N PRO A 77 -1.49 25.94 23.96
CA PRO A 77 -1.46 27.40 23.85
C PRO A 77 -0.14 28.04 24.28
N ALA A 78 0.52 27.48 25.30
CA ALA A 78 1.78 28.01 25.82
C ALA A 78 2.90 27.98 24.76
N ALA A 79 2.96 26.92 23.93
CA ALA A 79 3.95 26.80 22.86
C ALA A 79 3.68 27.80 21.72
N MET A 80 2.41 27.98 21.35
CA MET A 80 1.99 28.93 20.31
C MET A 80 2.38 30.37 20.62
N LEU A 81 2.20 30.75 21.89
CA LEU A 81 2.34 32.13 22.29
C LEU A 81 3.80 32.51 22.59
N LYS A 82 4.65 31.52 22.91
CA LYS A 82 6.08 31.70 23.15
C LYS A 82 6.85 31.99 21.87
N GLU A 83 6.50 31.33 20.76
CA GLU A 83 7.13 31.53 19.45
C GLU A 83 6.12 31.47 18.28
N PRO A 84 5.28 32.50 18.11
CA PRO A 84 4.21 32.50 17.10
C PRO A 84 4.71 32.42 15.65
N SER A 85 5.92 32.90 15.38
CA SER A 85 6.57 32.76 14.06
C SER A 85 6.98 31.32 13.76
N LEU A 86 7.40 30.56 14.77
CA LEU A 86 7.75 29.14 14.67
C LEU A 86 6.51 28.31 14.30
N PHE A 87 5.42 28.57 15.01
CA PHE A 87 4.12 27.93 14.81
C PHE A 87 3.58 28.19 13.39
N ASN A 88 3.60 29.44 12.92
CA ASN A 88 3.17 29.79 11.56
C ASN A 88 4.03 29.14 10.47
N THR A 89 5.33 28.95 10.72
CA THR A 89 6.29 28.40 9.73
C THR A 89 6.16 26.88 9.60
N ILE A 90 5.98 26.17 10.70
CA ILE A 90 5.88 24.69 10.71
C ILE A 90 4.48 24.26 10.36
N LEU A 91 3.49 24.78 11.08
CA LEU A 91 2.14 24.31 10.91
C LEU A 91 1.49 24.90 9.67
N GLY A 92 1.86 26.12 9.24
CA GLY A 92 1.42 26.70 7.96
C GLY A 92 1.72 25.84 6.74
N GLN A 93 2.59 24.83 6.86
CA GLN A 93 2.92 23.88 5.79
C GLN A 93 1.95 22.70 5.68
N PHE A 94 1.12 22.43 6.70
CA PHE A 94 0.33 21.21 6.81
C PHE A 94 -1.18 21.51 6.72
N ASN A 95 -1.83 21.14 5.61
CA ASN A 95 -3.29 21.22 5.48
C ASN A 95 -3.95 19.96 6.03
N THR A 96 -4.51 20.00 7.24
CA THR A 96 -5.23 18.86 7.81
C THR A 96 -6.71 18.87 7.40
N SER A 97 -7.10 18.05 6.43
CA SER A 97 -8.50 17.70 6.19
C SER A 97 -8.72 16.20 6.40
N SER A 98 -8.99 15.78 7.64
CA SER A 98 -9.29 14.39 7.95
C SER A 98 -10.81 14.16 8.03
N SER A 99 -11.43 13.91 6.89
CA SER A 99 -12.66 13.13 6.86
C SER A 99 -12.56 12.10 5.76
N ILE A 100 -12.63 10.81 6.10
CA ILE A 100 -12.80 9.73 5.13
C ILE A 100 -14.20 9.11 5.31
N PRO A 101 -15.30 9.83 5.06
CA PRO A 101 -16.62 9.20 5.03
C PRO A 101 -16.87 8.53 3.68
N ASN A 102 -17.54 7.36 3.72
CA ASN A 102 -18.13 6.63 2.59
C ASN A 102 -17.13 5.88 1.69
N ARG A 103 -16.38 4.93 2.25
CA ARG A 103 -15.52 4.04 1.47
C ARG A 103 -16.31 3.03 0.65
N PHE A 104 -17.56 2.74 0.99
CA PHE A 104 -18.42 1.86 0.20
C PHE A 104 -19.66 2.61 -0.26
N GLN A 105 -19.85 2.70 -1.57
CA GLN A 105 -20.99 3.38 -2.17
C GLN A 105 -21.84 2.37 -2.93
N ALA A 106 -23.16 2.44 -2.76
CA ALA A 106 -24.07 1.68 -3.60
C ALA A 106 -23.90 2.11 -5.06
N ILE A 107 -23.81 1.15 -5.99
CA ILE A 107 -23.56 1.41 -7.42
C ILE A 107 -24.63 2.33 -8.02
N MET A 108 -25.88 2.21 -7.55
CA MET A 108 -27.00 3.05 -7.97
C MET A 108 -26.82 4.54 -7.64
N ASN A 109 -25.98 4.86 -6.64
CA ASN A 109 -25.73 6.23 -6.21
C ASN A 109 -24.56 6.89 -6.97
N LEU A 110 -23.84 6.14 -7.80
CA LEU A 110 -22.70 6.62 -8.55
C LEU A 110 -23.12 7.53 -9.71
N SER A 111 -22.40 8.63 -9.89
CA SER A 111 -22.49 9.44 -11.11
C SER A 111 -22.10 8.63 -12.35
N GLN A 112 -22.43 9.14 -13.53
CA GLN A 112 -22.00 8.51 -14.79
C GLN A 112 -20.46 8.46 -14.89
N THR A 113 -19.78 9.53 -14.50
CA THR A 113 -18.32 9.61 -14.49
C THR A 113 -17.69 8.57 -13.57
N GLU A 114 -18.24 8.39 -12.36
CA GLU A 114 -17.75 7.37 -11.43
C GLU A 114 -17.94 5.97 -12.01
N ARG A 115 -19.11 5.66 -12.57
CA ARG A 115 -19.36 4.35 -13.22
C ARG A 115 -18.41 4.06 -14.38
N LEU A 116 -18.08 5.06 -15.20
CA LEU A 116 -17.13 4.91 -16.31
C LEU A 116 -15.70 4.64 -15.85
N ASN A 117 -15.34 5.02 -14.62
CA ASN A 117 -14.01 4.79 -14.08
C ASN A 117 -13.81 3.35 -13.56
N TYR A 118 -14.89 2.58 -13.36
CA TYR A 118 -14.84 1.19 -12.92
C TYR A 118 -15.11 0.25 -14.09
N LYS A 119 -14.07 -0.45 -14.58
CA LYS A 119 -14.15 -1.27 -15.80
C LYS A 119 -15.23 -2.35 -15.74
N GLN A 120 -15.41 -3.00 -14.59
CA GLN A 120 -16.46 -4.00 -14.39
C GLN A 120 -17.89 -3.42 -14.50
N LEU A 121 -18.06 -2.13 -14.24
CA LEU A 121 -19.33 -1.42 -14.41
C LEU A 121 -19.47 -0.81 -15.80
N SER A 122 -18.38 -0.28 -16.37
CA SER A 122 -18.39 0.39 -17.67
C SER A 122 -18.48 -0.59 -18.85
N ASN A 123 -17.94 -1.80 -18.69
CA ASN A 123 -17.82 -2.80 -19.76
C ASN A 123 -18.57 -4.09 -19.43
N LEU A 124 -19.69 -3.99 -18.70
CA LEU A 124 -20.43 -5.15 -18.19
C LEU A 124 -20.77 -6.17 -19.29
N GLU A 125 -21.17 -5.74 -20.48
CA GLU A 125 -21.47 -6.64 -21.60
C GLU A 125 -20.25 -7.46 -22.05
N GLN A 126 -19.07 -6.84 -22.12
CA GLN A 126 -17.83 -7.52 -22.46
C GLN A 126 -17.43 -8.51 -21.36
N THR A 127 -17.57 -8.10 -20.10
CA THR A 127 -17.32 -8.94 -18.93
C THR A 127 -18.22 -10.17 -18.92
N GLU A 128 -19.53 -10.01 -19.14
CA GLU A 128 -20.48 -11.12 -19.20
C GLU A 128 -20.20 -12.03 -20.40
N THR A 129 -19.88 -11.46 -21.57
CA THR A 129 -19.49 -12.24 -22.75
C THR A 129 -18.26 -13.11 -22.47
N LEU A 130 -17.23 -12.53 -21.83
CA LEU A 130 -16.03 -13.25 -21.43
C LEU A 130 -16.37 -14.40 -20.47
N ARG A 131 -17.20 -14.14 -19.44
CA ARG A 131 -17.63 -15.16 -18.47
C ARG A 131 -18.43 -16.28 -19.13
N CYS A 132 -19.34 -15.96 -20.05
CA CYS A 132 -20.08 -16.96 -20.83
C CYS A 132 -19.13 -17.83 -21.66
N ASN A 133 -18.16 -17.23 -22.34
CA ASN A 133 -17.16 -17.97 -23.11
C ASN A 133 -16.31 -18.89 -22.23
N LEU A 134 -15.90 -18.41 -21.05
CA LEU A 134 -15.17 -19.22 -20.06
C LEU A 134 -16.03 -20.39 -19.56
N ILE A 135 -17.29 -20.17 -19.18
CA ILE A 135 -18.21 -21.22 -18.73
C ILE A 135 -18.42 -22.28 -19.83
N ALA A 136 -18.43 -21.89 -21.10
CA ALA A 136 -18.55 -22.81 -22.23
C ALA A 136 -17.35 -23.78 -22.36
N LEU A 137 -16.20 -23.46 -21.75
CA LEU A 137 -15.03 -24.34 -21.70
C LEU A 137 -15.17 -25.45 -20.66
N ILE A 138 -16.18 -25.41 -19.78
CA ILE A 138 -16.41 -26.42 -18.76
C ILE A 138 -17.27 -27.54 -19.34
N ASP A 139 -16.89 -28.79 -19.10
CA ASP A 139 -17.64 -29.96 -19.55
C ASP A 139 -18.97 -30.09 -18.82
N GLU A 140 -20.00 -30.58 -19.53
CA GLU A 140 -21.37 -30.63 -19.04
C GLU A 140 -21.52 -31.44 -17.75
N ASP A 141 -20.72 -32.48 -17.55
CA ASP A 141 -20.70 -33.31 -16.34
C ASP A 141 -20.25 -32.53 -15.09
N LEU A 142 -19.43 -31.48 -15.27
CA LEU A 142 -18.88 -30.69 -14.16
C LEU A 142 -19.72 -29.45 -13.85
N LYS A 143 -20.52 -28.96 -14.81
CA LYS A 143 -21.23 -27.68 -14.71
C LYS A 143 -22.17 -27.61 -13.51
N ALA A 144 -22.92 -28.67 -13.23
CA ALA A 144 -23.92 -28.66 -12.15
C ALA A 144 -23.29 -28.36 -10.78
N GLU A 145 -22.10 -28.91 -10.54
CA GLU A 145 -21.38 -28.77 -9.26
C GLU A 145 -20.53 -27.50 -9.20
N PHE A 146 -20.00 -27.05 -10.34
CA PHE A 146 -19.08 -25.91 -10.36
C PHE A 146 -19.76 -24.54 -10.55
N LEU A 147 -20.89 -24.46 -11.26
CA LEU A 147 -21.61 -23.20 -11.49
C LEU A 147 -22.01 -22.45 -10.20
N PRO A 148 -22.46 -23.12 -9.12
CA PRO A 148 -22.71 -22.44 -7.85
C PRO A 148 -21.47 -21.72 -7.30
N MET A 149 -20.29 -22.34 -7.41
CA MET A 149 -19.02 -21.76 -6.97
C MET A 149 -18.63 -20.56 -7.84
N LEU A 150 -18.80 -20.65 -9.16
CA LEU A 150 -18.56 -19.52 -10.06
C LEU A 150 -19.45 -18.32 -9.71
N LYS A 151 -20.72 -18.54 -9.37
CA LYS A 151 -21.62 -17.46 -8.95
C LYS A 151 -21.15 -16.79 -7.65
N GLU A 152 -20.61 -17.55 -6.71
CA GLU A 152 -19.98 -16.99 -5.50
C GLU A 152 -18.74 -16.16 -5.86
N TRP A 153 -17.85 -16.68 -6.69
CA TRP A 153 -16.62 -16.00 -7.10
C TRP A 153 -16.91 -14.68 -7.83
N GLU A 154 -17.93 -14.68 -8.68
CA GLU A 154 -18.40 -13.49 -9.40
C GLU A 154 -18.91 -12.42 -8.44
N THR A 155 -19.76 -12.82 -7.49
CA THR A 155 -20.48 -11.91 -6.58
C THR A 155 -19.57 -11.34 -5.51
N PHE A 156 -18.77 -12.21 -4.88
CA PHE A 156 -18.01 -11.89 -3.67
C PHE A 156 -16.52 -11.69 -3.92
N GLY A 157 -16.02 -12.03 -5.11
CA GLY A 157 -14.62 -11.77 -5.48
C GLY A 157 -13.60 -12.60 -4.72
N VAL A 158 -14.02 -13.68 -4.07
CA VAL A 158 -13.15 -14.59 -3.31
C VAL A 158 -13.36 -16.02 -3.82
N SER A 159 -12.26 -16.73 -4.05
CA SER A 159 -12.22 -18.17 -4.29
C SER A 159 -11.20 -18.83 -3.36
N ALA A 160 -11.44 -20.08 -2.98
CA ALA A 160 -10.52 -20.88 -2.17
C ALA A 160 -10.54 -22.33 -2.66
N SER A 161 -9.38 -22.89 -2.97
CA SER A 161 -9.24 -24.30 -3.33
C SER A 161 -7.89 -24.86 -2.93
N GLU A 162 -7.83 -26.17 -2.72
CA GLU A 162 -6.57 -26.88 -2.55
C GLU A 162 -5.71 -26.82 -3.83
N VAL A 163 -4.39 -26.90 -3.67
CA VAL A 163 -3.42 -26.95 -4.77
C VAL A 163 -3.18 -28.37 -5.24
N ASP A 164 -2.65 -28.54 -6.45
CA ASP A 164 -2.12 -29.84 -6.87
C ASP A 164 -0.81 -30.13 -6.12
N LEU A 165 -0.90 -30.94 -5.07
CA LEU A 165 0.20 -31.17 -4.13
C LEU A 165 1.50 -31.64 -4.80
N PRO A 166 1.51 -32.61 -5.75
CA PRO A 166 2.73 -33.02 -6.43
C PRO A 166 3.41 -31.89 -7.23
N ALA A 167 2.63 -31.08 -7.95
CA ALA A 167 3.16 -29.94 -8.68
C ALA A 167 3.70 -28.88 -7.72
N TYR A 168 2.98 -28.62 -6.63
CA TYR A 168 3.39 -27.68 -5.59
C TYR A 168 4.69 -28.10 -4.89
N THR A 169 4.84 -29.36 -4.50
CA THR A 169 6.07 -29.87 -3.87
C THR A 169 7.29 -29.73 -4.78
N ASN A 170 7.14 -29.93 -6.09
CA ASN A 170 8.24 -29.73 -7.04
C ASN A 170 8.58 -28.24 -7.22
N PHE A 171 7.56 -27.38 -7.18
CA PHE A 171 7.73 -25.94 -7.25
C PHE A 171 8.44 -25.35 -6.00
N GLU A 172 8.21 -25.93 -4.82
CA GLU A 172 8.89 -25.53 -3.58
C GLU A 172 10.43 -25.62 -3.70
N ALA A 173 10.96 -26.63 -4.38
CA ALA A 173 12.40 -26.74 -4.63
C ALA A 173 12.94 -25.59 -5.51
N PHE A 174 12.20 -25.20 -6.57
CA PHE A 174 12.54 -24.03 -7.39
C PHE A 174 12.54 -22.74 -6.57
N TYR A 175 11.59 -22.62 -5.65
CA TYR A 175 11.46 -21.46 -4.78
C TYR A 175 12.67 -21.31 -3.86
N ASP A 176 13.06 -22.38 -3.18
CA ASP A 176 14.20 -22.34 -2.25
C ASP A 176 15.50 -21.95 -2.97
N GLU A 177 15.72 -22.46 -4.18
CA GLU A 177 16.84 -22.06 -5.07
C GLU A 177 16.82 -20.56 -5.42
N THR A 178 15.62 -20.00 -5.66
CA THR A 178 15.47 -18.59 -6.09
C THR A 178 15.59 -17.63 -4.91
N MET A 179 15.00 -17.98 -3.76
CA MET A 179 15.02 -17.17 -2.54
C MET A 179 16.43 -16.98 -1.99
N GLU A 180 17.23 -18.03 -1.90
CA GLU A 180 18.57 -17.93 -1.31
C GLU A 180 19.45 -16.91 -2.06
N SER A 181 19.37 -16.88 -3.38
CA SER A 181 20.24 -16.08 -4.23
C SER A 181 19.75 -14.65 -4.50
N HIS A 182 18.46 -14.36 -4.27
CA HIS A 182 17.86 -13.08 -4.64
C HIS A 182 17.00 -12.45 -3.54
N SER A 183 16.91 -13.07 -2.35
CA SER A 183 16.11 -12.51 -1.26
C SER A 183 16.69 -11.18 -0.79
N ILE A 184 15.79 -10.22 -0.58
CA ILE A 184 16.07 -9.04 0.23
C ILE A 184 15.81 -9.47 1.66
N VAL A 185 16.88 -9.66 2.42
CA VAL A 185 16.81 -10.01 3.85
C VAL A 185 16.88 -8.73 4.68
N LYS A 186 15.86 -8.53 5.51
CA LYS A 186 15.79 -7.47 6.52
C LYS A 186 15.62 -8.12 7.89
N GLU A 187 16.73 -8.29 8.60
CA GLU A 187 16.76 -8.98 9.90
C GLU A 187 16.20 -10.41 9.78
N ASP A 188 14.94 -10.61 10.14
CA ASP A 188 14.21 -11.89 10.10
C ASP A 188 13.10 -11.96 9.05
N TYR A 189 12.90 -10.89 8.28
CA TYR A 189 12.02 -10.88 7.11
C TYR A 189 12.84 -11.14 5.85
N SER A 190 12.35 -12.04 5.00
CA SER A 190 12.94 -12.23 3.68
C SER A 190 11.85 -12.21 2.61
N LYS A 191 12.19 -11.62 1.46
CA LYS A 191 11.29 -11.64 0.31
C LYS A 191 12.03 -11.66 -1.00
N VAL A 192 11.34 -12.14 -2.02
CA VAL A 192 11.75 -12.03 -3.41
C VAL A 192 10.60 -11.40 -4.18
N ASP A 193 10.90 -10.36 -4.95
CA ASP A 193 9.93 -9.67 -5.79
C ASP A 193 10.44 -9.70 -7.23
N PHE A 194 9.82 -10.55 -8.04
CA PHE A 194 10.27 -10.75 -9.42
C PHE A 194 10.11 -9.46 -10.23
N SER A 195 9.11 -8.63 -9.92
CA SER A 195 8.84 -7.42 -10.71
C SER A 195 9.89 -6.33 -10.55
N SER A 196 10.55 -6.28 -9.40
CA SER A 196 11.53 -5.24 -9.04
C SER A 196 13.00 -5.72 -9.12
N GLN A 197 13.21 -7.01 -9.39
CA GLN A 197 14.54 -7.63 -9.42
C GLN A 197 14.87 -8.20 -10.81
N ASN A 198 16.16 -8.46 -11.08
CA ASN A 198 16.67 -8.99 -12.35
C ASN A 198 16.36 -10.49 -12.57
N ILE A 199 15.22 -10.97 -12.07
CA ILE A 199 14.85 -12.39 -12.05
C ILE A 199 13.51 -12.68 -12.74
N LYS A 200 12.83 -11.69 -13.35
CA LYS A 200 11.56 -11.89 -14.06
C LYS A 200 11.55 -13.14 -14.96
N PRO A 201 12.58 -13.42 -15.77
CA PRO A 201 12.59 -14.61 -16.63
C PRO A 201 12.58 -15.95 -15.87
N LYS A 202 12.95 -15.99 -14.59
CA LYS A 202 12.92 -17.21 -13.79
C LYS A 202 11.50 -17.78 -13.62
N ILE A 203 10.46 -16.98 -13.83
CA ILE A 203 9.06 -17.45 -13.83
C ILE A 203 8.81 -18.52 -14.90
N THR A 204 9.65 -18.62 -15.93
CA THR A 204 9.50 -19.59 -17.02
C THR A 204 10.12 -20.96 -16.72
N ASP A 205 10.61 -21.20 -15.49
CA ASP A 205 11.03 -22.54 -15.05
C ASP A 205 9.82 -23.49 -15.11
N ALA A 206 10.01 -24.69 -15.67
CA ALA A 206 8.93 -25.66 -15.84
C ALA A 206 8.28 -26.05 -14.50
N ARG A 207 9.04 -26.10 -13.40
CA ARG A 207 8.50 -26.37 -12.06
C ARG A 207 7.54 -25.27 -11.61
N CYS A 208 7.88 -24.01 -11.91
CA CYS A 208 7.01 -22.87 -11.67
C CYS A 208 5.76 -22.91 -12.54
N LEU A 209 5.91 -23.07 -13.86
CA LEU A 209 4.78 -23.09 -14.82
C LEU A 209 3.79 -24.26 -14.60
N ASN A 210 4.25 -25.35 -13.99
CA ASN A 210 3.39 -26.49 -13.66
C ASN A 210 2.54 -26.24 -12.41
N ALA A 211 3.02 -25.44 -11.47
CA ALA A 211 2.32 -25.11 -10.22
C ALA A 211 1.60 -23.75 -10.26
N LYS A 212 2.07 -22.83 -11.11
CA LYS A 212 1.64 -21.44 -11.27
C LYS A 212 1.34 -21.15 -12.73
N LEU A 213 0.44 -20.21 -13.01
CA LEU A 213 -0.08 -19.95 -14.37
C LEU A 213 -0.72 -21.19 -15.03
N THR A 214 -1.34 -22.04 -14.21
CA THR A 214 -2.13 -23.17 -14.71
C THR A 214 -3.42 -22.68 -15.38
N PRO A 215 -4.03 -23.47 -16.29
CA PRO A 215 -5.29 -23.11 -16.93
C PRO A 215 -6.38 -22.72 -15.92
N LEU A 216 -6.49 -23.43 -14.79
CA LEU A 216 -7.45 -23.09 -13.73
C LEU A 216 -7.15 -21.75 -13.05
N GLN A 217 -5.89 -21.43 -12.74
CA GLN A 217 -5.53 -20.14 -12.15
C GLN A 217 -5.82 -18.97 -13.11
N LEU A 218 -5.53 -19.15 -14.40
CA LEU A 218 -5.81 -18.14 -15.43
C LEU A 218 -7.32 -18.00 -15.70
N PHE A 219 -8.07 -19.12 -15.63
CA PHE A 219 -9.52 -19.11 -15.62
C PHE A 219 -10.05 -18.29 -14.44
N LYS A 220 -9.62 -18.58 -13.20
CA LYS A 220 -10.02 -17.86 -11.99
C LYS A 220 -9.75 -16.36 -12.13
N ALA A 221 -8.54 -16.01 -12.56
CA ALA A 221 -8.14 -14.63 -12.77
C ALA A 221 -9.05 -13.93 -13.77
N ALA A 222 -9.25 -14.50 -14.96
CA ALA A 222 -10.12 -13.93 -15.98
C ALA A 222 -11.58 -13.78 -15.51
N PHE A 223 -12.11 -14.83 -14.88
CA PHE A 223 -13.50 -14.91 -14.46
C PHE A 223 -13.82 -13.89 -13.35
N GLN A 224 -12.96 -13.83 -12.32
CA GLN A 224 -13.14 -12.92 -11.19
C GLN A 224 -12.84 -11.47 -11.58
N LEU A 225 -11.75 -11.19 -12.32
CA LEU A 225 -11.48 -9.85 -12.86
C LEU A 225 -12.61 -9.36 -13.75
N GLY A 226 -13.24 -10.28 -14.51
CA GLY A 226 -14.19 -9.91 -15.56
C GLY A 226 -13.49 -9.27 -16.77
N ASP A 227 -12.20 -9.58 -16.96
CA ASP A 227 -11.33 -9.02 -17.99
C ASP A 227 -10.25 -10.04 -18.38
N ILE A 228 -9.57 -9.83 -19.49
CA ILE A 228 -8.47 -10.71 -19.93
C ILE A 228 -7.26 -10.47 -19.01
N PRO A 229 -6.78 -11.49 -18.27
CA PRO A 229 -5.74 -11.31 -17.26
C PRO A 229 -4.35 -11.24 -17.90
N ALA A 230 -3.51 -10.39 -17.35
CA ALA A 230 -2.08 -10.32 -17.59
C ALA A 230 -1.34 -10.25 -16.24
N VAL A 231 -0.20 -10.92 -16.16
CA VAL A 231 0.63 -10.94 -14.93
C VAL A 231 1.28 -9.58 -14.75
N SER A 232 1.10 -8.96 -13.59
CA SER A 232 1.82 -7.72 -13.23
C SER A 232 2.95 -7.96 -12.24
N ASN A 233 2.77 -8.92 -11.33
CA ASN A 233 3.77 -9.22 -10.32
C ASN A 233 3.73 -10.69 -9.86
N PHE A 234 4.87 -11.18 -9.41
CA PHE A 234 5.02 -12.43 -8.70
C PHE A 234 5.98 -12.22 -7.52
N ARG A 235 5.49 -12.47 -6.31
CA ARG A 235 6.19 -12.21 -5.06
C ARG A 235 6.18 -13.42 -4.14
N PHE A 236 7.27 -13.52 -3.40
CA PHE A 236 7.52 -14.48 -2.36
C PHE A 236 7.83 -13.73 -1.07
N MET A 237 7.11 -14.08 -0.01
CA MET A 237 7.24 -13.40 1.27
C MET A 237 7.39 -14.44 2.36
N ASP A 238 8.51 -14.42 3.06
CA ASP A 238 8.68 -15.12 4.32
C ASP A 238 8.52 -14.12 5.47
N ASN A 239 7.37 -14.19 6.12
CA ASN A 239 7.01 -13.29 7.20
C ASN A 239 7.50 -13.88 8.52
N PRO A 240 8.29 -13.16 9.32
CA PRO A 240 8.77 -13.68 10.59
C PRO A 240 7.64 -13.93 11.59
N ALA A 241 7.98 -14.55 12.71
CA ALA A 241 7.18 -14.48 13.92
C ALA A 241 6.89 -13.01 14.30
N SER A 242 5.73 -12.74 14.90
CA SER A 242 5.41 -11.36 15.30
C SER A 242 6.25 -10.90 16.50
N LYS A 243 6.68 -9.63 16.48
CA LYS A 243 7.64 -8.94 17.35
C LYS A 243 7.05 -7.60 17.81
N ASP A 244 7.66 -6.95 18.79
CA ASP A 244 7.19 -5.66 19.32
C ASP A 244 7.75 -4.42 18.58
N ASP A 245 8.46 -4.61 17.45
CA ASP A 245 9.31 -3.61 16.79
C ASP A 245 8.54 -2.55 15.95
N GLY A 246 7.21 -2.65 15.89
CA GLY A 246 6.36 -1.66 15.21
C GLY A 246 6.17 -1.87 13.71
N LYS A 247 6.81 -2.87 13.06
CA LYS A 247 6.52 -3.21 11.64
C LYS A 247 5.08 -3.72 11.40
N TYR A 248 4.31 -3.95 12.46
CA TYR A 248 3.06 -4.71 12.43
C TYR A 248 1.85 -3.94 11.93
N ARG A 249 1.89 -2.59 11.86
CA ARG A 249 0.81 -1.84 11.19
C ARG A 249 0.88 -1.83 9.67
N GLU A 250 1.96 -2.30 9.05
CA GLU A 250 1.93 -2.63 7.61
C GLU A 250 0.83 -3.67 7.30
N TRP A 251 0.35 -4.41 8.31
CA TRP A 251 -0.55 -5.55 8.15
C TRP A 251 -1.87 -5.46 8.96
N MET A 252 -2.31 -4.26 9.36
CA MET A 252 -3.65 -4.04 9.97
C MET A 252 -4.79 -4.45 9.04
N PHE A 253 -6.04 -4.34 9.48
CA PHE A 253 -7.17 -4.32 8.57
C PHE A 253 -6.96 -3.29 7.46
N HIS A 254 -6.80 -3.72 6.21
CA HIS A 254 -6.42 -2.87 5.11
C HIS A 254 -6.80 -3.48 3.76
N LEU A 255 -6.98 -2.60 2.80
CA LEU A 255 -7.24 -2.97 1.44
C LEU A 255 -5.94 -2.84 0.64
N ASP A 256 -5.56 -3.95 0.01
CA ASP A 256 -4.30 -4.13 -0.69
C ASP A 256 -4.10 -3.23 -1.94
N ASN A 257 -5.12 -2.49 -2.38
CA ASN A 257 -5.04 -1.63 -3.57
C ASN A 257 -6.07 -0.47 -3.56
N SER A 258 -5.90 0.49 -4.48
CA SER A 258 -6.78 1.64 -4.69
C SER A 258 -8.02 1.34 -5.56
N ASN A 259 -8.98 2.27 -5.56
CA ASN A 259 -10.34 2.10 -6.10
C ASN A 259 -10.48 1.68 -7.53
N TYR A 260 -9.56 2.11 -8.37
CA TYR A 260 -9.83 2.13 -9.80
C TYR A 260 -9.22 0.95 -10.53
N ALA A 261 -8.37 0.16 -9.85
CA ALA A 261 -7.69 -0.98 -10.40
C ALA A 261 -8.43 -2.26 -10.00
N ALA A 262 -9.11 -2.88 -10.98
CA ALA A 262 -9.50 -4.28 -10.83
C ALA A 262 -8.22 -5.11 -10.89
N GLU A 263 -7.61 -5.33 -9.73
CA GLU A 263 -6.46 -6.21 -9.55
C GLU A 263 -6.93 -7.48 -8.85
N PHE A 264 -6.46 -8.61 -9.33
CA PHE A 264 -6.73 -9.92 -8.76
C PHE A 264 -5.44 -10.54 -8.28
N LYS A 265 -5.47 -11.09 -7.06
CA LYS A 265 -4.34 -11.77 -6.45
C LYS A 265 -4.67 -13.23 -6.25
N ILE A 266 -3.72 -14.09 -6.61
CA ILE A 266 -3.72 -15.49 -6.20
C ILE A 266 -2.67 -15.61 -5.10
N ILE A 267 -3.10 -16.06 -3.92
CA ILE A 267 -2.26 -16.21 -2.74
C ILE A 267 -2.25 -17.68 -2.35
N THR A 268 -1.06 -18.25 -2.19
CA THR A 268 -0.88 -19.63 -1.71
C THR A 268 -0.11 -19.60 -0.39
N THR A 269 -0.68 -20.23 0.64
CA THR A 269 -0.05 -20.39 1.95
C THR A 269 1.02 -21.50 1.88
N ARG A 270 2.28 -21.21 2.25
CA ARG A 270 3.34 -22.23 2.23
C ARG A 270 3.42 -22.97 3.56
N LYS A 271 3.73 -24.27 3.49
CA LYS A 271 4.17 -25.04 4.64
C LYS A 271 5.55 -24.56 5.11
N THR A 272 5.63 -23.79 6.19
CA THR A 272 6.92 -23.38 6.79
C THR A 272 7.06 -23.83 8.23
N GLY A 273 8.27 -24.21 8.63
CA GLY A 273 8.55 -24.60 10.01
C GLY A 273 7.84 -25.88 10.43
N THR A 274 7.15 -25.84 11.58
CA THR A 274 6.50 -27.00 12.18
C THR A 274 5.04 -27.16 11.74
N LEU A 275 4.41 -28.29 12.05
CA LEU A 275 2.96 -28.48 11.86
C LEU A 275 2.12 -27.44 12.62
N ASP A 276 2.65 -26.86 13.69
CA ASP A 276 1.91 -25.90 14.52
C ASP A 276 1.87 -24.50 13.89
N ALA A 277 2.95 -24.04 13.23
CA ALA A 277 2.91 -22.82 12.39
C ALA A 277 1.82 -22.88 11.32
N ASN A 278 1.67 -24.06 10.71
CA ASN A 278 0.70 -24.29 9.65
C ASN A 278 -0.74 -24.32 10.15
N LYS A 279 -0.98 -24.62 11.44
CA LYS A 279 -2.31 -24.53 12.08
C LYS A 279 -2.75 -23.09 12.27
N GLU A 280 -1.80 -22.17 12.42
CA GLU A 280 -2.05 -20.77 12.70
C GLU A 280 -2.01 -19.90 11.44
N GLN A 281 -1.65 -20.46 10.29
CA GLN A 281 -1.59 -19.73 9.03
C GLN A 281 -2.99 -19.54 8.45
N TYR A 282 -3.41 -18.29 8.41
CA TYR A 282 -4.70 -17.89 7.85
C TYR A 282 -4.53 -16.76 6.85
N LEU A 283 -5.41 -16.78 5.85
CA LEU A 283 -5.71 -15.63 5.01
C LEU A 283 -7.13 -15.22 5.34
N ALA A 284 -7.34 -13.98 5.78
CA ALA A 284 -8.67 -13.45 5.99
C ALA A 284 -9.05 -12.47 4.88
N ALA A 285 -10.33 -12.35 4.61
CA ALA A 285 -10.83 -11.36 3.67
C ALA A 285 -12.20 -10.82 4.10
N PHE A 286 -12.59 -9.67 3.55
CA PHE A 286 -13.94 -9.13 3.73
C PHE A 286 -14.70 -9.07 2.40
N PRO A 287 -15.22 -10.22 1.93
CA PRO A 287 -16.06 -10.24 0.75
C PRO A 287 -17.38 -9.53 0.99
N TYR A 288 -17.88 -8.85 -0.05
CA TYR A 288 -19.20 -8.24 -0.11
C TYR A 288 -19.79 -8.38 -1.50
N ASP A 289 -21.08 -8.08 -1.66
CA ASP A 289 -21.75 -8.11 -2.96
C ASP A 289 -21.29 -6.94 -3.85
N THR A 290 -20.33 -7.22 -4.72
CA THR A 290 -19.80 -6.28 -5.70
C THR A 290 -20.76 -5.91 -6.82
N LYS A 291 -21.89 -6.62 -6.95
CA LYS A 291 -22.93 -6.25 -7.92
C LYS A 291 -23.80 -5.11 -7.38
N GLN A 292 -23.76 -4.86 -6.07
CA GLN A 292 -24.58 -3.83 -5.41
C GLN A 292 -23.76 -2.65 -4.89
N SER A 293 -22.56 -2.91 -4.40
CA SER A 293 -21.70 -1.89 -3.80
C SER A 293 -20.32 -1.85 -4.44
N ILE A 294 -19.72 -0.66 -4.47
CA ILE A 294 -18.35 -0.46 -4.91
C ILE A 294 -17.56 0.34 -3.89
N ARG A 295 -16.25 0.10 -3.86
CA ARG A 295 -15.35 0.73 -2.90
C ARG A 295 -14.66 1.97 -3.47
N PHE A 296 -14.56 3.03 -2.66
CA PHE A 296 -13.95 4.33 -2.94
C PHE A 296 -13.04 4.90 -1.79
N THR A 297 -11.73 4.71 -1.86
CA THR A 297 -10.55 5.23 -1.14
C THR A 297 -9.73 6.30 -1.91
N ARG A 298 -9.40 7.44 -1.28
CA ARG A 298 -8.67 8.56 -1.94
C ARG A 298 -7.17 8.62 -1.63
N SER A 299 -6.69 7.80 -0.70
CA SER A 299 -5.30 7.78 -0.18
C SER A 299 -4.95 6.39 0.34
N GLU A 300 -3.67 6.13 0.57
CA GLU A 300 -3.21 4.88 1.19
C GLU A 300 -3.77 4.75 2.62
N ALA A 301 -3.74 5.81 3.44
CA ALA A 301 -4.39 5.79 4.76
C ALA A 301 -5.90 5.44 4.69
N ALA A 302 -6.59 5.81 3.60
CA ALA A 302 -7.99 5.46 3.40
C ALA A 302 -8.23 3.96 3.15
N THR A 303 -7.19 3.16 2.91
CA THR A 303 -7.33 1.70 2.77
C THR A 303 -7.40 0.98 4.11
N LYS A 304 -7.08 1.63 5.23
CA LYS A 304 -6.87 0.98 6.52
C LYS A 304 -8.01 1.19 7.52
N PHE A 305 -8.23 0.20 8.37
CA PHE A 305 -9.19 0.22 9.47
C PHE A 305 -8.42 -0.06 10.77
N PRO A 306 -8.35 0.93 11.68
CA PRO A 306 -7.51 0.81 12.88
C PRO A 306 -8.10 -0.12 13.96
N THR A 307 -9.41 -0.40 13.91
CA THR A 307 -10.12 -1.18 14.94
C THR A 307 -11.25 -2.01 14.32
N LEU A 308 -11.74 -3.02 15.04
CA LEU A 308 -12.99 -3.72 14.68
C LEU A 308 -14.17 -2.75 14.58
N GLU A 309 -14.30 -1.78 15.49
CA GLU A 309 -15.37 -0.78 15.43
C GLU A 309 -15.33 0.01 14.11
N SER A 310 -14.13 0.36 13.64
CA SER A 310 -13.97 1.03 12.34
C SER A 310 -14.41 0.13 11.17
N LEU A 311 -14.19 -1.17 11.26
CA LEU A 311 -14.67 -2.12 10.26
C LEU A 311 -16.18 -2.25 10.31
N GLU A 312 -16.74 -2.46 11.50
CA GLU A 312 -18.18 -2.62 11.68
C GLU A 312 -18.95 -1.43 11.11
N ASN A 313 -18.53 -0.21 11.47
CA ASN A 313 -19.14 1.03 10.97
C ASN A 313 -19.11 1.17 9.44
N GLU A 314 -18.13 0.58 8.77
CA GLU A 314 -17.98 0.66 7.30
C GLU A 314 -18.72 -0.45 6.57
N PHE A 315 -18.83 -1.64 7.16
CA PHE A 315 -19.48 -2.80 6.53
C PHE A 315 -20.93 -3.02 6.97
N HIS A 316 -21.40 -2.33 8.00
CA HIS A 316 -22.75 -2.47 8.56
C HIS A 316 -23.85 -2.49 7.50
N ASP A 317 -23.80 -1.54 6.56
CA ASP A 317 -24.80 -1.36 5.50
C ASP A 317 -24.39 -1.94 4.15
N VAL A 318 -23.27 -2.69 4.09
CA VAL A 318 -22.75 -3.25 2.84
C VAL A 318 -23.41 -4.61 2.55
N PRO A 319 -24.17 -4.77 1.45
CA PRO A 319 -24.88 -6.00 1.16
C PRO A 319 -23.95 -7.22 1.08
N GLY A 320 -24.32 -8.28 1.80
CA GLY A 320 -23.59 -9.53 1.79
C GLY A 320 -22.17 -9.44 2.34
N ALA A 321 -21.83 -8.40 3.10
CA ALA A 321 -20.52 -8.26 3.73
C ALA A 321 -20.28 -9.37 4.77
N ARG A 322 -19.10 -9.98 4.71
CA ARG A 322 -18.68 -11.08 5.58
C ARG A 322 -17.24 -10.88 5.99
N TYR A 323 -16.85 -11.54 7.07
CA TYR A 323 -15.46 -11.82 7.38
C TYR A 323 -15.21 -13.31 7.16
N VAL A 324 -14.27 -13.61 6.27
CA VAL A 324 -13.88 -14.99 5.97
C VAL A 324 -12.46 -15.23 6.44
N VAL A 325 -12.19 -16.43 6.94
CA VAL A 325 -10.86 -16.89 7.35
C VAL A 325 -10.59 -18.21 6.65
N ILE A 326 -9.65 -18.17 5.71
CA ILE A 326 -9.19 -19.29 4.90
C ILE A 326 -8.02 -19.94 5.64
N LYS A 327 -8.23 -21.19 6.06
CA LYS A 327 -7.28 -22.02 6.80
C LYS A 327 -6.91 -23.27 6.00
N ASN A 328 -5.69 -23.75 6.16
CA ASN A 328 -5.28 -25.03 5.57
C ASN A 328 -6.16 -26.16 6.14
N PRO A 329 -6.85 -26.97 5.31
CA PRO A 329 -7.92 -27.85 5.76
C PRO A 329 -7.39 -29.07 6.54
N HIS A 330 -6.08 -29.36 6.43
CA HIS A 330 -5.43 -30.52 7.06
C HIS A 330 -4.05 -30.22 7.67
N ASN A 331 -3.68 -28.94 7.80
CA ASN A 331 -2.38 -28.48 8.31
C ASN A 331 -1.15 -28.83 7.45
N ASP A 332 -1.31 -29.54 6.33
CA ASP A 332 -0.24 -29.97 5.43
C ASP A 332 -0.49 -29.69 3.94
N VAL A 333 -1.75 -29.52 3.52
CA VAL A 333 -2.13 -29.12 2.15
C VAL A 333 -2.35 -27.60 2.09
N PRO A 334 -1.56 -26.85 1.30
CA PRO A 334 -1.81 -25.43 1.02
C PRO A 334 -3.19 -25.16 0.43
N ILE A 335 -3.81 -24.05 0.85
CA ILE A 335 -4.92 -23.45 0.10
C ILE A 335 -4.39 -22.34 -0.80
N GLU A 336 -4.84 -22.39 -2.05
CA GLU A 336 -4.81 -21.26 -2.96
C GLU A 336 -6.10 -20.45 -2.85
N ALA A 337 -5.94 -19.15 -2.61
CA ALA A 337 -7.03 -18.21 -2.55
C ALA A 337 -6.91 -17.15 -3.65
N GLY A 338 -7.99 -16.96 -4.40
CA GLY A 338 -8.14 -15.89 -5.37
C GLY A 338 -8.92 -14.73 -4.77
N ILE A 339 -8.34 -13.54 -4.70
CA ILE A 339 -8.97 -12.36 -4.09
C ILE A 339 -8.93 -11.19 -5.07
N ARG A 340 -10.08 -10.56 -5.32
CA ARG A 340 -10.13 -9.24 -5.94
C ARG A 340 -9.78 -8.19 -4.90
N THR A 341 -8.87 -7.30 -5.24
CA THR A 341 -8.22 -6.39 -4.26
C THR A 341 -9.09 -5.22 -3.81
N GLU A 342 -10.27 -5.04 -4.40
CA GLU A 342 -11.33 -4.22 -3.80
C GLU A 342 -12.00 -4.87 -2.58
N MET A 343 -11.68 -6.13 -2.30
CA MET A 343 -11.91 -6.80 -1.02
C MET A 343 -10.76 -6.54 -0.07
N ILE A 344 -11.08 -6.45 1.21
CA ILE A 344 -10.05 -6.44 2.25
C ILE A 344 -9.34 -7.79 2.18
N ALA A 345 -8.01 -7.80 2.10
CA ALA A 345 -7.20 -9.01 2.13
C ALA A 345 -6.19 -8.91 3.27
N HIS A 346 -6.34 -9.79 4.27
CA HIS A 346 -5.37 -10.01 5.34
C HIS A 346 -4.65 -11.31 5.11
N HIS A 347 -3.40 -11.26 4.67
CA HIS A 347 -2.62 -12.48 4.44
C HIS A 347 -1.77 -12.90 5.64
N ARG A 348 -2.09 -12.40 6.85
CA ARG A 348 -1.35 -12.75 8.06
C ARG A 348 -2.23 -12.74 9.30
N SER A 349 -2.19 -13.81 10.10
CA SER A 349 -2.54 -13.78 11.52
C SER A 349 -1.37 -13.15 12.29
N ALA A 350 -1.53 -11.98 12.91
CA ALA A 350 -0.50 -11.52 13.85
C ALA A 350 -0.44 -12.47 15.07
N SER A 351 0.67 -12.48 15.81
CA SER A 351 0.69 -13.18 17.11
C SER A 351 0.02 -12.28 18.14
N ASN A 352 -0.64 -12.88 19.14
CA ASN A 352 -1.22 -12.10 20.24
C ASN A 352 -0.12 -11.33 21.01
N LYS A 353 -0.52 -10.27 21.72
CA LYS A 353 0.33 -9.39 22.55
C LYS A 353 1.29 -10.12 23.51
N ASN A 354 1.00 -11.37 23.86
CA ASN A 354 1.80 -12.16 24.80
C ASN A 354 2.78 -13.13 24.09
N GLY A 355 2.81 -13.15 22.76
CA GLY A 355 3.64 -14.07 21.98
C GLY A 355 3.32 -15.54 22.21
N LEU A 356 2.07 -15.87 22.58
CA LEU A 356 1.66 -17.23 22.98
C LEU A 356 1.20 -18.13 21.82
N ASP A 357 1.13 -17.59 20.61
CA ASP A 357 1.22 -18.40 19.38
C ASP A 357 2.72 -18.75 19.21
N HIS A 358 3.07 -19.95 18.74
CA HIS A 358 4.41 -20.55 18.85
C HIS A 358 5.60 -19.76 18.27
N GLY A 359 5.35 -18.57 17.71
CA GLY A 359 6.40 -17.63 17.33
C GLY A 359 7.18 -18.12 16.12
N GLU A 360 6.50 -18.72 15.15
CA GLU A 360 7.11 -19.28 13.96
C GLU A 360 6.83 -18.44 12.70
N SER A 361 7.80 -18.38 11.80
CA SER A 361 7.70 -17.70 10.51
C SER A 361 6.66 -18.36 9.59
N ARG A 362 6.04 -17.56 8.74
CA ARG A 362 4.98 -17.96 7.81
C ARG A 362 5.29 -17.43 6.43
N SER A 363 5.43 -18.32 5.45
CA SER A 363 5.63 -17.92 4.07
C SER A 363 4.34 -17.93 3.25
N ALA A 364 4.25 -16.99 2.31
CA ALA A 364 3.18 -16.94 1.32
C ALA A 364 3.73 -16.55 -0.05
N GLU A 365 3.02 -16.99 -1.07
CA GLU A 365 3.32 -16.71 -2.47
C GLU A 365 2.17 -15.93 -3.05
N LEU A 366 2.49 -14.89 -3.83
CA LEU A 366 1.52 -13.94 -4.32
C LEU A 366 1.72 -13.68 -5.81
N MET A 367 0.72 -14.05 -6.61
CA MET A 367 0.64 -13.66 -8.03
C MET A 367 -0.38 -12.56 -8.19
N THR A 368 -0.06 -11.55 -9.00
CA THR A 368 -0.93 -10.39 -9.22
C THR A 368 -1.27 -10.27 -10.70
N PHE A 369 -2.55 -10.04 -10.99
CA PHE A 369 -3.10 -9.95 -12.33
C PHE A 369 -3.90 -8.65 -12.52
N HIS A 370 -3.79 -8.10 -13.72
CA HIS A 370 -4.55 -6.95 -14.22
C HIS A 370 -5.18 -7.26 -15.55
N GLY A 371 -6.12 -6.42 -16.00
CA GLY A 371 -6.56 -6.38 -17.38
C GLY A 371 -5.44 -6.03 -18.36
N VAL A 372 -5.40 -6.69 -19.54
CA VAL A 372 -4.40 -6.45 -20.60
C VAL A 372 -4.23 -4.98 -21.03
N ASP A 373 -5.32 -4.19 -20.97
CA ASP A 373 -5.30 -2.77 -21.35
C ASP A 373 -4.45 -1.93 -20.39
N ARG A 374 -4.34 -2.38 -19.13
CA ARG A 374 -3.68 -1.64 -18.05
C ARG A 374 -2.33 -2.24 -17.69
N CYS A 375 -2.15 -3.53 -17.98
CA CYS A 375 -0.92 -4.22 -17.65
C CYS A 375 0.22 -3.83 -18.61
N GLN A 376 1.40 -3.59 -18.04
CA GLN A 376 2.65 -3.65 -18.79
C GLN A 376 3.03 -5.13 -19.00
N PRO A 377 3.73 -5.47 -20.09
CA PRO A 377 4.27 -6.82 -20.26
C PRO A 377 5.15 -7.20 -19.08
N PHE A 378 4.90 -8.36 -18.47
CA PHE A 378 5.75 -8.84 -17.39
C PHE A 378 7.14 -9.19 -17.91
N LEU A 379 7.19 -9.96 -19.00
CA LEU A 379 8.38 -10.26 -19.77
C LEU A 379 8.45 -9.37 -21.02
N SER A 380 9.65 -8.91 -21.35
CA SER A 380 9.93 -8.25 -22.61
C SER A 380 9.77 -9.20 -23.80
N HIS A 381 9.66 -8.64 -25.00
CA HIS A 381 9.58 -9.44 -26.23
C HIS A 381 10.78 -10.39 -26.39
N GLN A 382 11.98 -9.95 -26.01
CA GLN A 382 13.19 -10.77 -26.07
C GLN A 382 13.15 -11.91 -25.05
N GLU A 383 12.73 -11.65 -23.81
CA GLU A 383 12.61 -12.67 -22.77
C GLU A 383 11.55 -13.71 -23.15
N LEU A 384 10.42 -13.27 -23.72
CA LEU A 384 9.39 -14.18 -24.26
C LEU A 384 9.92 -15.05 -25.40
N ALA A 385 10.70 -14.48 -26.32
CA ALA A 385 11.30 -15.23 -27.42
C ALA A 385 12.34 -16.27 -26.96
N GLN A 386 12.98 -16.04 -25.81
CA GLN A 386 13.93 -16.97 -25.19
C GLN A 386 13.26 -18.07 -24.35
N ALA A 387 11.98 -17.87 -23.96
CA ALA A 387 11.25 -18.79 -23.12
C ALA A 387 10.65 -19.96 -23.92
N VAL A 388 11.43 -21.03 -24.08
CA VAL A 388 11.07 -22.18 -24.95
C VAL A 388 9.95 -23.08 -24.42
N ASN A 389 9.60 -23.00 -23.14
CA ASN A 389 8.67 -23.92 -22.47
C ASN A 389 7.26 -23.35 -22.26
N LEU A 390 6.97 -22.14 -22.77
CA LEU A 390 5.67 -21.50 -22.56
C LEU A 390 4.62 -22.09 -23.49
N THR A 391 3.46 -22.46 -22.94
CA THR A 391 2.26 -22.65 -23.76
C THR A 391 1.84 -21.31 -24.40
N PRO A 392 1.04 -21.33 -25.49
CA PRO A 392 0.51 -20.09 -26.07
C PRO A 392 -0.26 -19.23 -25.05
N LEU A 393 -1.02 -19.86 -24.17
CA LEU A 393 -1.75 -19.19 -23.09
C LEU A 393 -0.79 -18.50 -22.09
N GLN A 394 0.25 -19.20 -21.63
CA GLN A 394 1.26 -18.64 -20.72
C GLN A 394 2.06 -17.51 -21.38
N ASN A 395 2.45 -17.68 -22.64
CA ASN A 395 3.14 -16.64 -23.41
C ASN A 395 2.27 -15.38 -23.52
N PHE A 396 0.99 -15.55 -23.82
CA PHE A 396 0.03 -14.45 -23.91
C PHE A 396 -0.02 -13.64 -22.62
N VAL A 397 -0.28 -14.28 -21.47
CA VAL A 397 -0.50 -13.57 -20.18
C VAL A 397 0.78 -12.98 -19.57
N LEU A 398 1.95 -13.49 -19.96
CA LEU A 398 3.26 -12.96 -19.51
C LEU A 398 3.74 -11.74 -20.31
N GLY A 399 3.09 -11.40 -21.42
CA GLY A 399 3.44 -10.21 -22.21
C GLY A 399 3.14 -10.31 -23.70
N GLY A 400 2.86 -11.52 -24.21
CA GLY A 400 2.50 -11.75 -25.62
C GLY A 400 1.24 -11.02 -26.07
N PHE A 401 0.37 -10.63 -25.12
CA PHE A 401 -0.85 -9.86 -25.37
C PHE A 401 -0.61 -8.51 -26.08
N LYS A 402 0.58 -7.89 -25.97
CA LYS A 402 0.86 -6.63 -26.70
C LYS A 402 0.96 -6.79 -28.21
N ASN A 403 1.26 -8.01 -28.68
CA ASN A 403 1.45 -8.33 -30.09
C ASN A 403 0.37 -9.27 -30.62
N SER A 404 -0.70 -9.49 -29.86
CA SER A 404 -1.77 -10.45 -30.18
C SER A 404 -3.13 -9.78 -30.05
N ALA A 405 -4.08 -10.22 -30.87
CA ALA A 405 -5.46 -9.77 -30.72
C ALA A 405 -6.07 -10.32 -29.40
N PRO A 406 -6.85 -9.54 -28.63
CA PRO A 406 -7.41 -9.99 -27.35
C PRO A 406 -8.20 -11.31 -27.43
N GLU A 407 -8.85 -11.57 -28.56
CA GLU A 407 -9.65 -12.78 -28.82
C GLU A 407 -8.81 -14.07 -28.72
N LYS A 408 -7.49 -13.97 -28.96
CA LYS A 408 -6.56 -15.09 -28.84
C LYS A 408 -6.52 -15.69 -27.45
N PHE A 409 -6.85 -14.91 -26.40
CA PHE A 409 -6.92 -15.45 -25.05
C PHE A 409 -7.91 -16.62 -24.94
N ILE A 410 -9.12 -16.46 -25.49
CA ILE A 410 -10.15 -17.51 -25.42
C ILE A 410 -9.79 -18.70 -26.31
N GLU A 411 -9.18 -18.48 -27.47
CA GLU A 411 -8.65 -19.57 -28.30
C GLU A 411 -7.60 -20.38 -27.53
N HIS A 412 -6.63 -19.71 -26.90
CA HIS A 412 -5.59 -20.38 -26.12
C HIS A 412 -6.14 -21.07 -24.87
N MET A 413 -7.17 -20.52 -24.22
CA MET A 413 -7.89 -21.21 -23.15
C MET A 413 -8.63 -22.45 -23.66
N ALA A 414 -9.22 -22.41 -24.86
CA ALA A 414 -9.89 -23.54 -25.48
C ALA A 414 -8.91 -24.69 -25.80
N ASP A 415 -7.69 -24.37 -26.24
CA ASP A 415 -6.62 -25.37 -26.44
C ASP A 415 -6.24 -26.08 -25.13
N GLN A 416 -6.39 -25.40 -23.99
CA GLN A 416 -6.11 -25.93 -22.66
C GLN A 416 -7.34 -26.55 -21.98
N LYS A 417 -8.49 -26.64 -22.67
CA LYS A 417 -9.74 -27.18 -22.13
C LYS A 417 -9.58 -28.55 -21.45
N PRO A 418 -8.86 -29.55 -22.00
CA PRO A 418 -8.72 -30.85 -21.35
C PRO A 418 -8.02 -30.76 -19.98
N PHE A 419 -6.98 -29.93 -19.88
CA PHE A 419 -6.26 -29.71 -18.62
C PHE A 419 -7.12 -28.96 -17.60
N LEU A 420 -7.82 -27.91 -18.03
CA LEU A 420 -8.75 -27.17 -17.18
C LEU A 420 -9.81 -28.09 -16.56
N ASN A 421 -10.48 -28.91 -17.37
CA ASN A 421 -11.54 -29.81 -16.88
C ASN A 421 -10.98 -30.93 -16.00
N SER A 422 -9.76 -31.42 -16.28
CA SER A 422 -9.09 -32.37 -15.39
C SER A 422 -8.81 -31.75 -14.01
N GLN A 423 -8.37 -30.49 -13.95
CA GLN A 423 -8.14 -29.79 -12.68
C GLN A 423 -9.46 -29.57 -11.91
N ILE A 424 -10.53 -29.14 -12.60
CA ILE A 424 -11.85 -28.94 -12.00
C ILE A 424 -12.41 -30.26 -11.46
N ARG A 425 -12.38 -31.34 -12.27
CA ARG A 425 -12.88 -32.66 -11.88
C ARG A 425 -12.20 -33.17 -10.61
N LYS A 426 -10.86 -33.09 -10.56
CA LYS A 426 -10.09 -33.48 -9.37
C LYS A 426 -10.54 -32.71 -8.12
N LEU A 427 -10.68 -31.39 -8.23
CA LEU A 427 -11.13 -30.55 -7.12
C LEU A 427 -12.55 -30.85 -6.65
N ILE A 428 -13.45 -31.27 -7.56
CA ILE A 428 -14.81 -31.70 -7.22
C ILE A 428 -14.77 -33.05 -6.51
N GLU A 429 -14.13 -34.05 -7.11
CA GLU A 429 -14.03 -35.42 -6.58
C GLU A 429 -13.39 -35.47 -5.18
N GLU A 430 -12.41 -34.60 -4.94
CA GLU A 430 -11.67 -34.52 -3.67
C GLU A 430 -12.29 -33.52 -2.66
N ASN A 431 -13.39 -32.83 -3.00
CA ASN A 431 -13.93 -31.70 -2.20
C ASN A 431 -12.88 -30.61 -1.90
N GLY A 432 -12.00 -30.37 -2.87
CA GLY A 432 -10.89 -29.43 -2.78
C GLY A 432 -11.32 -27.96 -2.90
N ILE A 433 -12.50 -27.66 -3.45
CA ILE A 433 -13.07 -26.30 -3.48
C ILE A 433 -13.74 -26.01 -2.14
N LYS A 434 -13.44 -24.85 -1.53
CA LYS A 434 -14.04 -24.42 -0.26
C LYS A 434 -15.11 -23.35 -0.52
N PRO A 435 -16.41 -23.66 -0.34
CA PRO A 435 -17.49 -22.68 -0.49
C PRO A 435 -17.34 -21.50 0.46
N LEU A 436 -17.82 -20.32 0.07
CA LEU A 436 -17.70 -19.10 0.87
C LEU A 436 -18.25 -19.26 2.29
N GLU A 437 -19.39 -19.93 2.43
CA GLU A 437 -20.02 -20.16 3.73
C GLU A 437 -19.13 -21.00 4.66
N SER A 438 -18.38 -21.97 4.13
CA SER A 438 -17.51 -22.86 4.92
C SER A 438 -16.30 -22.15 5.52
N ILE A 439 -15.90 -21.02 4.94
CA ILE A 439 -14.78 -20.19 5.39
C ILE A 439 -15.27 -18.89 6.07
N THR A 440 -16.57 -18.67 6.18
CA THR A 440 -17.16 -17.48 6.83
C THR A 440 -17.13 -17.64 8.34
N VAL A 441 -16.58 -16.64 9.05
CA VAL A 441 -16.53 -16.60 10.52
C VAL A 441 -17.41 -15.51 11.13
N ALA A 442 -17.77 -14.48 10.34
CA ALA A 442 -18.75 -13.47 10.74
C ALA A 442 -19.47 -12.86 9.53
N LYS A 443 -20.68 -12.34 9.74
CA LYS A 443 -21.50 -11.62 8.76
C LYS A 443 -21.86 -10.25 9.31
N PHE A 444 -21.78 -9.22 8.46
CA PHE A 444 -22.10 -7.84 8.82
C PHE A 444 -23.49 -7.48 8.29
N SER A 445 -24.24 -6.74 9.08
CA SER A 445 -25.60 -6.32 8.74
C SER A 445 -25.99 -5.08 9.53
N SER A 446 -27.10 -4.45 9.13
CA SER A 446 -27.69 -3.33 9.84
C SER A 446 -28.16 -3.67 11.27
N SER A 447 -28.25 -4.96 11.61
CA SER A 447 -28.56 -5.45 12.96
C SER A 447 -27.32 -5.72 13.82
N GLY A 448 -26.12 -5.51 13.28
CA GLY A 448 -24.84 -5.80 13.92
C GLY A 448 -24.13 -7.00 13.28
N ILE A 449 -23.12 -7.52 13.99
CA ILE A 449 -22.28 -8.64 13.56
C ILE A 449 -22.87 -9.98 14.04
N GLU A 450 -23.11 -10.89 13.11
CA GLU A 450 -23.43 -12.30 13.41
C GLU A 450 -22.15 -13.14 13.30
N VAL A 451 -21.68 -13.68 14.42
CA VAL A 451 -20.44 -14.48 14.46
C VAL A 451 -20.76 -15.97 14.36
N THR A 452 -20.23 -16.64 13.34
CA THR A 452 -20.43 -18.08 13.09
C THR A 452 -19.33 -18.95 13.72
N ASP A 453 -18.12 -18.41 13.92
CA ASP A 453 -17.02 -19.05 14.67
C ASP A 453 -16.43 -18.06 15.69
N ALA A 454 -16.98 -18.06 16.91
CA ALA A 454 -16.60 -17.10 17.95
C ALA A 454 -15.13 -17.22 18.41
N SER A 455 -14.58 -18.43 18.37
CA SER A 455 -13.19 -18.68 18.81
C SER A 455 -12.21 -18.09 17.80
N LEU A 456 -12.39 -18.43 16.52
CA LEU A 456 -11.51 -17.94 15.46
C LEU A 456 -11.70 -16.43 15.24
N PHE A 457 -12.95 -15.94 15.27
CA PHE A 457 -13.24 -14.51 15.18
C PHE A 457 -12.52 -13.74 16.28
N LYS A 458 -12.70 -14.11 17.55
CA LYS A 458 -12.05 -13.44 18.68
C LYS A 458 -10.53 -13.49 18.58
N LYS A 459 -9.95 -14.65 18.22
CA LYS A 459 -8.49 -14.78 18.02
C LYS A 459 -7.98 -13.79 16.97
N GLN A 460 -8.69 -13.64 15.85
CA GLN A 460 -8.32 -12.67 14.82
C GLN A 460 -8.44 -11.24 15.32
N ILE A 461 -9.55 -10.86 15.95
CA ILE A 461 -9.78 -9.47 16.40
C ILE A 461 -8.82 -9.03 17.51
N ASP A 462 -8.66 -9.82 18.58
CA ASP A 462 -7.80 -9.49 19.73
C ASP A 462 -6.35 -9.23 19.31
N THR A 463 -5.92 -9.96 18.27
CA THR A 463 -4.60 -9.82 17.68
C THR A 463 -4.40 -8.43 17.06
N TYR A 464 -5.39 -7.87 16.36
CA TYR A 464 -5.24 -6.60 15.66
C TYR A 464 -5.45 -5.38 16.56
N ASP A 465 -6.49 -5.39 17.40
CA ASP A 465 -6.82 -4.26 18.28
C ASP A 465 -5.70 -3.98 19.31
N SER A 466 -4.77 -4.92 19.50
CA SER A 466 -3.63 -4.77 20.41
C SER A 466 -2.31 -4.33 19.76
N LEU A 467 -2.26 -4.17 18.43
CA LEU A 467 -1.04 -3.75 17.72
C LEU A 467 -0.79 -2.23 17.89
N PRO A 468 0.40 -1.82 18.38
CA PRO A 468 0.74 -0.40 18.52
C PRO A 468 0.86 0.28 17.15
N GLU A 469 0.59 1.58 17.07
CA GLU A 469 0.79 2.30 15.81
C GLU A 469 2.28 2.46 15.46
N VAL A 470 2.64 2.41 14.17
CA VAL A 470 4.03 2.73 13.74
C VAL A 470 4.42 4.11 14.28
N ILE A 471 3.52 5.09 14.18
CA ILE A 471 3.76 6.46 14.66
C ILE A 471 4.02 6.52 16.18
N GLU A 472 3.41 5.63 16.98
CA GLU A 472 3.66 5.53 18.43
C GLU A 472 5.06 4.99 18.74
N LYS A 473 5.69 4.31 17.79
CA LYS A 473 7.03 3.72 17.92
C LYS A 473 8.15 4.63 17.42
N ILE A 474 7.85 5.59 16.54
CA ILE A 474 8.83 6.54 16.00
C ILE A 474 9.41 7.37 17.16
N PRO A 475 10.72 7.26 17.45
CA PRO A 475 11.34 8.03 18.52
C PRO A 475 11.16 9.55 18.33
N ARG A 476 11.04 10.28 19.44
CA ARG A 476 11.10 11.75 19.42
C ARG A 476 12.55 12.22 19.51
N LEU A 477 12.88 13.29 18.80
CA LEU A 477 14.14 14.02 18.93
C LEU A 477 13.94 15.14 19.96
N ILE A 478 14.55 14.98 21.15
CA ILE A 478 14.52 15.96 22.23
C ILE A 478 15.90 16.62 22.33
N GLN A 479 15.95 17.96 22.33
CA GLN A 479 17.23 18.69 22.42
C GLN A 479 18.04 18.32 23.68
N GLY A 480 19.37 18.23 23.53
CA GLY A 480 20.32 18.16 24.65
C GLY A 480 20.80 16.78 25.07
N GLY A 481 20.57 15.72 24.27
CA GLY A 481 21.11 14.38 24.54
C GLY A 481 22.27 13.99 23.63
N ASP A 482 23.28 13.30 24.18
CA ASP A 482 24.41 12.72 23.43
C ASP A 482 23.98 11.60 22.44
N VAL A 483 22.73 11.15 22.53
CA VAL A 483 22.18 10.00 21.80
C VAL A 483 21.46 10.42 20.50
N LEU A 484 21.34 11.71 20.21
CA LEU A 484 20.53 12.22 19.08
C LEU A 484 20.89 11.60 17.71
N LYS A 485 22.19 11.44 17.42
CA LYS A 485 22.63 10.78 16.17
C LYS A 485 22.14 9.33 16.08
N LYS A 486 22.22 8.58 17.19
CA LYS A 486 21.74 7.20 17.27
C LYS A 486 20.22 7.15 17.10
N THR A 487 19.49 8.06 17.75
CA THR A 487 18.03 8.15 17.62
C THR A 487 17.59 8.41 16.18
N VAL A 488 18.30 9.26 15.44
CA VAL A 488 18.00 9.48 14.00
C VAL A 488 18.17 8.20 13.19
N ILE A 489 19.26 7.47 13.41
CA ILE A 489 19.53 6.22 12.68
C ILE A 489 18.43 5.17 12.98
N GLU A 490 17.97 5.07 14.22
CA GLU A 490 16.89 4.17 14.62
C GLU A 490 15.51 4.61 14.08
N MET A 491 15.28 5.92 13.99
CA MET A 491 14.01 6.50 13.57
C MET A 491 13.75 6.35 12.06
N VAL A 492 14.77 6.47 11.22
CA VAL A 492 14.60 6.51 9.76
C VAL A 492 13.93 5.24 9.20
N PRO A 493 14.35 4.01 9.55
CA PRO A 493 13.63 2.80 9.11
C PRO A 493 12.14 2.81 9.49
N MET A 494 11.80 3.32 10.69
CA MET A 494 10.40 3.41 11.13
C MET A 494 9.59 4.43 10.32
N LEU A 495 10.19 5.58 9.95
CA LEU A 495 9.57 6.57 9.06
C LEU A 495 9.42 6.07 7.63
N MET A 496 10.35 5.25 7.14
CA MET A 496 10.22 4.60 5.85
C MET A 496 9.12 3.53 5.87
N ASN A 497 8.89 2.84 6.99
CA ASN A 497 7.72 1.95 7.16
C ASN A 497 6.41 2.74 7.33
N TYR A 498 6.46 3.94 7.93
CA TYR A 498 5.30 4.84 8.03
C TYR A 498 4.76 5.26 6.66
N ASP A 499 5.57 5.23 5.61
CA ASP A 499 5.16 5.51 4.22
C ASP A 499 3.83 4.85 3.81
N GLN A 500 3.62 3.59 4.22
CA GLN A 500 2.38 2.86 3.95
C GLN A 500 1.19 3.34 4.78
N ASN A 501 1.40 4.12 5.85
CA ASN A 501 0.36 4.72 6.69
C ASN A 501 0.17 6.22 6.40
N ALA A 502 0.98 6.79 5.52
CA ALA A 502 0.94 8.21 5.17
C ALA A 502 -0.27 8.56 4.29
N GLU A 503 -0.64 9.83 4.22
CA GLU A 503 -1.70 10.34 3.31
C GLU A 503 -1.25 10.43 1.84
N LEU A 504 -0.23 9.64 1.48
CA LEU A 504 0.33 9.57 0.15
C LEU A 504 -0.64 8.88 -0.82
N LYS A 505 -0.37 9.09 -2.11
CA LYS A 505 -1.05 8.34 -3.18
C LYS A 505 -0.83 6.84 -2.96
N PRO A 506 -1.86 6.01 -3.17
CA PRO A 506 -1.75 4.58 -2.94
C PRO A 506 -0.66 3.90 -3.73
N ASP A 507 -0.08 2.86 -3.13
CA ASP A 507 0.89 1.98 -3.78
C ASP A 507 0.16 0.94 -4.63
N CYS A 508 -0.07 1.26 -5.91
CA CYS A 508 -0.59 0.29 -6.87
C CYS A 508 0.49 -0.14 -7.86
N SER A 509 0.44 -1.39 -8.32
CA SER A 509 1.38 -1.93 -9.32
C SER A 509 1.29 -1.22 -10.69
N GLU A 510 0.20 -0.51 -10.96
CA GLU A 510 0.03 0.37 -12.11
C GLU A 510 0.80 1.71 -11.96
N ASN A 511 1.09 2.13 -10.73
CA ASN A 511 1.82 3.35 -10.48
C ASN A 511 3.27 3.15 -10.91
N LYS A 512 3.71 3.88 -11.94
CA LYS A 512 5.09 3.79 -12.41
C LYS A 512 6.12 4.15 -11.34
N ALA A 513 5.74 4.91 -10.31
CA ALA A 513 6.58 5.23 -9.17
C ALA A 513 6.78 4.05 -8.18
N PHE A 514 5.91 3.03 -8.24
CA PHE A 514 5.84 1.94 -7.26
C PHE A 514 7.16 1.15 -7.12
N PRO A 515 7.85 0.70 -8.20
CA PRO A 515 9.13 0.01 -8.07
C PRO A 515 10.19 0.82 -7.32
N ALA A 516 10.34 2.11 -7.66
CA ALA A 516 11.29 3.02 -7.02
C ALA A 516 10.97 3.27 -5.55
N ARG A 517 9.69 3.51 -5.22
CA ARG A 517 9.24 3.73 -3.84
C ARG A 517 9.48 2.49 -2.99
N THR A 518 9.10 1.33 -3.50
CA THR A 518 9.32 0.03 -2.87
C THR A 518 10.81 -0.21 -2.62
N GLN A 519 11.67 -0.03 -3.64
CA GLN A 519 13.11 -0.21 -3.47
C GLN A 519 13.73 0.74 -2.42
N LEU A 520 13.29 1.99 -2.32
CA LEU A 520 13.79 2.94 -1.31
C LEU A 520 13.32 2.63 0.10
N ARG A 521 12.03 2.31 0.25
CA ARG A 521 11.45 1.85 1.52
C ARG A 521 12.10 0.56 2.00
N GLU A 522 12.56 -0.26 1.07
CA GLU A 522 12.97 -1.63 1.36
C GLU A 522 14.49 -1.83 1.42
N ARG A 523 15.23 -0.75 1.60
CA ARG A 523 16.67 -0.82 1.91
C ARG A 523 16.94 -1.63 3.19
N THR A 524 18.11 -2.26 3.22
CA THR A 524 18.62 -2.89 4.45
C THR A 524 18.97 -1.83 5.50
N ASN A 525 19.16 -2.25 6.75
CA ASN A 525 19.56 -1.33 7.82
C ASN A 525 20.91 -0.67 7.52
N GLU A 526 21.83 -1.39 6.86
CA GLU A 526 23.12 -0.85 6.41
C GLU A 526 22.92 0.19 5.30
N ALA A 527 22.09 -0.12 4.29
CA ALA A 527 21.80 0.78 3.17
C ALA A 527 20.99 2.03 3.58
N PHE A 528 20.34 2.00 4.75
CA PHE A 528 19.81 3.19 5.42
C PHE A 528 20.87 3.90 6.27
N GLY A 529 21.61 3.14 7.09
CA GLY A 529 22.52 3.68 8.10
C GLY A 529 23.77 4.33 7.52
N GLU A 530 24.41 3.74 6.51
CA GLU A 530 25.70 4.23 5.98
C GLU A 530 25.63 5.67 5.46
N PRO A 531 24.66 6.07 4.60
CA PRO A 531 24.55 7.45 4.16
C PRO A 531 24.28 8.42 5.32
N LEU A 532 23.42 8.02 6.26
CA LEU A 532 23.05 8.83 7.42
C LEU A 532 24.23 9.06 8.34
N THR A 533 24.97 8.01 8.73
CA THR A 533 26.14 8.13 9.62
C THR A 533 27.20 9.04 9.01
N ARG A 534 27.45 8.91 7.70
CA ARG A 534 28.40 9.78 6.98
C ARG A 534 27.97 11.25 7.01
N ASP A 535 26.68 11.52 6.83
CA ASP A 535 26.18 12.88 6.67
C ASP A 535 25.83 13.56 8.01
N LEU A 536 25.46 12.79 9.04
CA LEU A 536 25.14 13.27 10.40
C LEU A 536 26.28 14.02 11.06
N GLU A 537 27.53 13.75 10.67
CA GLU A 537 28.70 14.50 11.13
C GLU A 537 28.70 15.97 10.67
N LYS A 538 27.88 16.31 9.67
CA LYS A 538 27.77 17.65 9.07
C LYS A 538 26.47 18.37 9.44
N ILE A 539 25.62 17.75 10.27
CA ILE A 539 24.30 18.26 10.63
C ILE A 539 24.32 18.89 12.03
N GLU A 540 23.68 20.06 12.14
CA GLU A 540 23.46 20.72 13.41
C GLU A 540 22.10 20.32 13.99
N PHE A 541 22.07 19.82 15.23
CA PHE A 541 20.83 19.52 15.95
C PHE A 541 20.26 20.79 16.59
N THR A 542 19.55 21.57 15.79
CA THR A 542 18.99 22.87 16.20
C THR A 542 17.55 23.05 15.69
N ILE A 543 16.78 23.86 16.41
CA ILE A 543 15.43 24.32 16.01
C ILE A 543 15.47 25.67 15.27
N ASP A 544 16.65 26.12 14.81
CA ASP A 544 16.79 27.38 14.06
C ASP A 544 15.98 27.33 12.75
N PRO A 545 14.94 28.17 12.58
CA PRO A 545 14.07 28.17 11.40
C PRO A 545 14.82 28.42 10.10
N ARG A 546 16.00 29.07 10.14
CA ARG A 546 16.83 29.33 8.95
C ARG A 546 17.44 28.06 8.35
N ARG A 547 17.37 26.94 9.07
CA ARG A 547 17.80 25.62 8.63
C ARG A 547 16.67 24.83 7.95
N LEU A 548 15.44 25.37 7.93
CA LEU A 548 14.34 24.82 7.16
C LEU A 548 14.39 25.27 5.70
N LEU A 549 13.96 24.40 4.81
CA LEU A 549 13.72 24.68 3.41
C LEU A 549 12.26 25.10 3.19
N PRO A 550 12.00 26.16 2.42
CA PRO A 550 10.68 26.44 1.88
C PRO A 550 10.16 25.26 1.04
N MET A 551 8.84 25.05 1.04
CA MET A 551 8.22 23.96 0.27
C MET A 551 8.55 24.03 -1.22
N ASP A 552 8.58 25.23 -1.81
CA ASP A 552 8.94 25.43 -3.22
C ASP A 552 10.38 24.99 -3.54
N GLU A 553 11.31 25.10 -2.59
CA GLU A 553 12.67 24.58 -2.77
C GLU A 553 12.69 23.05 -2.76
N ILE A 554 11.93 22.41 -1.87
CA ILE A 554 11.79 20.94 -1.83
C ILE A 554 11.15 20.43 -3.13
N ILE A 555 10.11 21.11 -3.61
CA ILE A 555 9.48 20.84 -4.91
C ILE A 555 10.51 21.04 -6.04
N GLY A 556 11.36 22.07 -5.97
CA GLY A 556 12.44 22.31 -6.92
C GLY A 556 13.48 21.18 -6.97
N ILE A 557 13.82 20.60 -5.81
CA ILE A 557 14.67 19.41 -5.72
C ILE A 557 14.02 18.22 -6.45
N ALA A 558 12.74 17.96 -6.18
CA ALA A 558 11.99 16.89 -6.83
C ALA A 558 11.94 17.08 -8.36
N LYS A 559 11.63 18.29 -8.85
CA LYS A 559 11.67 18.62 -10.29
C LYS A 559 13.04 18.36 -10.91
N SER A 560 14.11 18.77 -10.22
CA SER A 560 15.48 18.58 -10.71
C SER A 560 15.84 17.09 -10.86
N LEU A 561 15.40 16.24 -9.91
CA LEU A 561 15.55 14.79 -9.99
C LEU A 561 14.74 14.20 -11.14
N THR A 562 13.47 14.60 -11.30
CA THR A 562 12.63 14.16 -12.43
C THR A 562 13.31 14.44 -13.75
N GLU A 563 13.72 15.70 -13.97
CA GLU A 563 14.34 16.11 -15.22
C GLU A 563 15.68 15.41 -15.47
N PHE A 564 16.49 15.20 -14.41
CA PHE A 564 17.74 14.44 -14.52
C PHE A 564 17.47 13.01 -15.01
N TYR A 565 16.58 12.26 -14.34
CA TYR A 565 16.30 10.88 -14.75
C TYR A 565 15.66 10.83 -16.14
N THR A 566 14.64 11.64 -16.43
CA THR A 566 13.96 11.64 -17.74
C THR A 566 14.94 11.89 -18.89
N GLN A 567 15.82 12.89 -18.76
CA GLN A 567 16.79 13.24 -19.80
C GLN A 567 17.77 12.10 -20.09
N HIS A 568 18.31 11.46 -19.04
CA HIS A 568 19.36 10.46 -19.21
C HIS A 568 18.79 9.06 -19.51
N ASN A 569 17.58 8.75 -19.05
CA ASN A 569 16.87 7.52 -19.43
C ASN A 569 16.58 7.49 -20.92
N SER A 570 16.18 8.61 -21.53
CA SER A 570 15.97 8.69 -22.99
C SER A 570 17.25 8.33 -23.74
N LYS A 571 18.39 8.89 -23.34
CA LYS A 571 19.69 8.58 -23.96
C LYS A 571 20.13 7.14 -23.71
N LEU A 572 19.93 6.62 -22.50
CA LEU A 572 20.23 5.22 -22.18
C LEU A 572 19.39 4.28 -23.04
N LYS A 573 18.12 4.60 -23.25
CA LYS A 573 17.21 3.85 -24.11
C LYS A 573 17.66 3.85 -25.58
N ASP A 574 18.23 4.96 -26.06
CA ASP A 574 18.76 5.05 -27.43
C ASP A 574 20.01 4.19 -27.64
N VAL A 575 20.89 4.10 -26.63
CA VAL A 575 22.18 3.39 -26.74
C VAL A 575 22.06 1.92 -26.31
N GLN A 576 21.30 1.64 -25.25
CA GLN A 576 21.06 0.31 -24.69
C GLN A 576 19.59 0.14 -24.25
N PRO A 577 18.66 -0.07 -25.20
CA PRO A 577 17.23 -0.19 -24.91
C PRO A 577 16.88 -1.35 -23.97
N ASN A 578 17.75 -2.37 -23.88
CA ASN A 578 17.57 -3.55 -23.04
C ASN A 578 18.38 -3.49 -21.73
N ASN A 579 18.84 -2.29 -21.32
CA ASN A 579 19.54 -2.14 -20.05
C ASN A 579 18.59 -2.47 -18.89
N ARG A 580 18.99 -3.40 -18.03
CA ARG A 580 18.17 -3.93 -16.93
C ARG A 580 17.77 -2.89 -15.88
N LEU A 581 18.50 -1.78 -15.77
CA LEU A 581 18.24 -0.72 -14.80
C LEU A 581 17.33 0.39 -15.35
N LEU A 582 17.06 0.40 -16.65
CA LEU A 582 16.26 1.44 -17.30
C LEU A 582 14.87 1.57 -16.65
N SER A 583 14.18 0.46 -16.41
CA SER A 583 12.84 0.48 -15.79
C SER A 583 12.85 1.06 -14.37
N LEU A 584 13.92 0.80 -13.59
CA LEU A 584 14.07 1.37 -12.26
C LEU A 584 14.32 2.87 -12.33
N PHE A 585 15.15 3.34 -13.26
CA PHE A 585 15.42 4.76 -13.43
C PHE A 585 14.20 5.53 -13.99
N GLU A 586 13.40 4.91 -14.85
CA GLU A 586 12.11 5.47 -15.28
C GLU A 586 11.16 5.58 -14.08
N SER A 587 11.12 4.56 -13.23
CA SER A 587 10.35 4.59 -11.99
C SER A 587 10.81 5.68 -11.00
N ARG A 588 12.13 5.94 -10.91
CA ARG A 588 12.69 7.05 -10.12
C ARG A 588 12.24 8.42 -10.64
N ALA A 589 12.21 8.62 -11.96
CA ALA A 589 11.71 9.86 -12.55
C ALA A 589 10.23 10.11 -12.18
N GLU A 590 9.42 9.06 -12.28
CA GLU A 590 7.99 9.08 -11.98
C GLU A 590 7.73 9.31 -10.48
N LEU A 591 8.53 8.72 -9.59
CA LEU A 591 8.44 8.97 -8.14
C LEU A 591 8.75 10.42 -7.78
N ALA A 592 9.84 10.99 -8.31
CA ALA A 592 10.15 12.40 -8.09
C ALA A 592 9.06 13.32 -8.66
N TYR A 593 8.54 12.99 -9.85
CA TYR A 593 7.46 13.76 -10.48
C TYR A 593 6.19 13.71 -9.63
N GLU A 594 5.87 12.54 -9.10
CA GLU A 594 4.72 12.37 -8.22
C GLU A 594 4.85 13.26 -6.98
N TYR A 595 6.03 13.34 -6.34
CA TYR A 595 6.25 14.19 -5.17
C TYR A 595 6.14 15.70 -5.44
N VAL A 596 6.36 16.17 -6.67
CA VAL A 596 6.04 17.56 -7.06
C VAL A 596 4.57 17.89 -6.80
N SER A 597 3.68 16.92 -7.05
CA SER A 597 2.23 17.09 -6.84
C SER A 597 1.75 16.70 -5.44
N GLN A 598 2.40 15.72 -4.80
CA GLN A 598 1.98 15.24 -3.48
C GLN A 598 2.38 16.19 -2.35
N LEU A 599 3.55 16.81 -2.40
CA LEU A 599 4.01 17.75 -1.36
C LEU A 599 2.95 18.82 -1.00
N PRO A 600 2.36 19.57 -1.96
CA PRO A 600 1.36 20.59 -1.64
C PRO A 600 -0.02 20.03 -1.25
N LEU A 601 -0.35 18.79 -1.63
CA LEU A 601 -1.71 18.24 -1.50
C LEU A 601 -1.86 17.21 -0.38
N ARG A 602 -0.78 16.54 0.01
CA ARG A 602 -0.79 15.30 0.80
C ARG A 602 0.24 15.24 1.92
N ALA A 603 1.23 16.14 1.93
CA ALA A 603 2.11 16.31 3.10
C ALA A 603 1.35 17.10 4.19
N THR A 604 0.28 16.51 4.70
CA THR A 604 -0.68 17.10 5.66
C THR A 604 -0.32 16.78 7.12
N HIS A 605 0.59 15.81 7.33
CA HIS A 605 1.15 15.43 8.62
C HIS A 605 2.68 15.58 8.63
N PRO A 606 3.30 15.93 9.77
CA PRO A 606 4.75 16.02 9.91
C PRO A 606 5.51 14.78 9.44
N GLU A 607 5.03 13.59 9.79
CA GLU A 607 5.62 12.30 9.43
C GLU A 607 5.57 12.08 7.92
N THR A 608 4.46 12.44 7.26
CA THR A 608 4.35 12.32 5.80
C THR A 608 5.38 13.19 5.08
N HIS A 609 5.55 14.43 5.55
CA HIS A 609 6.58 15.34 5.02
C HIS A 609 8.01 14.83 5.26
N GLN A 610 8.27 14.32 6.47
CA GLN A 610 9.55 13.71 6.84
C GLN A 610 9.88 12.52 5.93
N THR A 611 8.91 11.64 5.70
CA THR A 611 9.05 10.49 4.81
C THR A 611 9.38 10.93 3.38
N ILE A 612 8.66 11.90 2.79
CA ILE A 612 8.98 12.41 1.44
C ILE A 612 10.40 13.00 1.39
N CYS A 613 10.82 13.76 2.41
CA CYS A 613 12.18 14.29 2.48
C CYS A 613 13.24 13.19 2.51
N LEU A 614 12.98 12.08 3.22
CA LEU A 614 13.88 10.92 3.23
C LEU A 614 13.96 10.24 1.85
N PHE A 615 12.83 10.06 1.16
CA PHE A 615 12.85 9.51 -0.20
C PHE A 615 13.70 10.37 -1.15
N LEU A 616 13.50 11.69 -1.15
CA LEU A 616 14.30 12.61 -1.96
C LEU A 616 15.79 12.59 -1.55
N TYR A 617 16.11 12.52 -0.25
CA TYR A 617 17.48 12.40 0.24
C TYR A 617 18.18 11.15 -0.31
N TYR A 618 17.54 9.98 -0.22
CA TYR A 618 18.11 8.72 -0.72
C TYR A 618 18.17 8.67 -2.24
N MET A 619 17.23 9.29 -2.96
CA MET A 619 17.33 9.44 -4.42
C MET A 619 18.56 10.26 -4.82
N ILE A 620 18.87 11.33 -4.09
CA ILE A 620 20.08 12.13 -4.35
C ILE A 620 21.35 11.34 -4.02
N ASP A 621 21.33 10.54 -2.95
CA ASP A 621 22.45 9.69 -2.58
C ASP A 621 22.76 8.63 -3.66
N ASP A 622 21.71 8.04 -4.25
CA ASP A 622 21.82 7.06 -5.35
C ASP A 622 22.32 7.64 -6.68
N LEU A 623 22.38 8.97 -6.82
CA LEU A 623 22.84 9.61 -8.06
C LEU A 623 24.30 9.28 -8.37
N GLY A 624 25.13 8.94 -7.37
CA GLY A 624 26.49 8.47 -7.61
C GLY A 624 26.52 7.18 -8.45
N THR A 625 25.79 6.17 -8.01
CA THR A 625 25.69 4.86 -8.70
C THR A 625 24.94 4.99 -10.03
N THR A 626 23.88 5.79 -10.05
CA THR A 626 23.11 6.08 -11.28
C THR A 626 24.02 6.73 -12.33
N HIS A 627 24.82 7.71 -11.92
CA HIS A 627 25.77 8.39 -12.79
C HIS A 627 26.80 7.43 -13.39
N GLN A 628 27.42 6.59 -12.57
CA GLN A 628 28.39 5.60 -13.05
C GLN A 628 27.75 4.65 -14.07
N THR A 629 26.52 4.21 -13.82
CA THR A 629 25.76 3.37 -14.77
C THR A 629 25.59 4.07 -16.11
N PHE A 630 25.24 5.36 -16.14
CA PHE A 630 25.13 6.11 -17.40
C PHE A 630 26.47 6.19 -18.14
N LEU A 631 27.57 6.49 -17.44
CA LEU A 631 28.90 6.56 -18.05
C LEU A 631 29.34 5.21 -18.63
N ASP A 632 29.15 4.11 -17.90
CA ASP A 632 29.50 2.75 -18.33
C ASP A 632 28.73 2.32 -19.59
N ASN A 633 27.57 2.94 -19.84
CA ASN A 633 26.72 2.68 -21.00
C ASN A 633 26.87 3.75 -22.10
N GLY A 634 27.89 4.62 -22.02
CA GLY A 634 28.19 5.62 -23.04
C GLY A 634 27.24 6.82 -23.07
N VAL A 635 26.47 7.05 -22.00
CA VAL A 635 25.54 8.18 -21.87
C VAL A 635 26.27 9.38 -21.28
N THR A 636 26.34 10.49 -22.03
CA THR A 636 26.92 11.74 -21.52
C THR A 636 26.00 12.41 -20.50
N VAL A 637 26.56 12.73 -19.34
CA VAL A 637 25.89 13.36 -18.21
C VAL A 637 26.43 14.77 -17.99
N ASP A 638 25.54 15.72 -17.70
CA ASP A 638 25.93 17.07 -17.31
C ASP A 638 26.37 17.10 -15.84
N GLU A 639 27.70 17.13 -15.64
CA GLU A 639 28.33 17.16 -14.32
C GLU A 639 27.96 18.39 -13.50
N THR A 640 27.75 19.54 -14.13
CA THR A 640 27.38 20.76 -13.41
C THR A 640 25.99 20.61 -12.82
N ARG A 641 25.04 20.16 -13.64
CA ARG A 641 23.68 19.87 -13.20
C ARG A 641 23.63 18.79 -12.13
N LEU A 642 24.39 17.70 -12.30
CA LEU A 642 24.49 16.62 -11.33
C LEU A 642 24.99 17.12 -9.97
N ASN A 643 26.04 17.95 -9.97
CA ASN A 643 26.62 18.49 -8.75
C ASN A 643 25.64 19.44 -8.04
N THR A 644 24.92 20.30 -8.77
CA THR A 644 23.88 21.17 -8.19
C THR A 644 22.79 20.37 -7.47
N ILE A 645 22.37 19.22 -8.02
CA ILE A 645 21.40 18.34 -7.35
C ILE A 645 22.01 17.71 -6.10
N LYS A 646 23.25 17.19 -6.20
CA LYS A 646 23.95 16.55 -5.07
C LYS A 646 24.18 17.50 -3.89
N GLU A 647 24.41 18.79 -4.15
CA GLU A 647 24.55 19.83 -3.11
C GLU A 647 23.30 19.98 -2.24
N GLN A 648 22.12 19.62 -2.75
CA GLN A 648 20.87 19.71 -1.99
C GLN A 648 20.74 18.62 -0.92
N LYS A 649 21.53 17.54 -0.99
CA LYS A 649 21.41 16.38 -0.09
C LYS A 649 21.53 16.76 1.38
N LEU A 650 22.60 17.48 1.74
CA LEU A 650 22.85 17.89 3.13
C LEU A 650 21.84 18.94 3.60
N ARG A 651 21.40 19.85 2.71
CA ARG A 651 20.36 20.84 3.03
C ARG A 651 19.04 20.17 3.37
N LEU A 652 18.66 19.17 2.58
CA LEU A 652 17.43 18.40 2.81
C LEU A 652 17.50 17.58 4.09
N PHE A 653 18.66 16.99 4.40
CA PHE A 653 18.84 16.25 5.65
C PHE A 653 18.85 17.17 6.88
N GLN A 654 19.47 18.35 6.77
CA GLN A 654 19.38 19.38 7.80
C GLN A 654 17.94 19.84 8.04
N HIS A 655 17.17 20.07 6.95
CA HIS A 655 15.74 20.39 7.04
C HIS A 655 14.96 19.30 7.77
N PHE A 656 15.17 18.04 7.40
CA PHE A 656 14.52 16.89 8.04
C PHE A 656 14.73 16.88 9.56
N ILE A 657 15.98 17.03 10.03
CA ILE A 657 16.32 17.03 11.45
C ILE A 657 15.72 18.24 12.17
N THR A 658 15.88 19.44 11.61
CA THR A 658 15.35 20.66 12.21
C THR A 658 13.82 20.61 12.28
N ALA A 659 13.15 20.19 11.21
CA ALA A 659 11.69 20.03 11.19
C ALA A 659 11.22 19.01 12.23
N ARG A 660 11.92 17.89 12.41
CA ARG A 660 11.57 16.89 13.44
C ARG A 660 11.75 17.44 14.86
N LEU A 661 12.91 18.01 15.18
CA LEU A 661 13.18 18.62 16.49
C LEU A 661 12.13 19.67 16.85
N MET A 662 11.73 20.50 15.88
CA MET A 662 10.72 21.51 16.11
C MET A 662 9.32 20.92 16.34
N ASN A 663 8.89 19.93 15.53
CA ASN A 663 7.61 19.25 15.72
C ASN A 663 7.54 18.56 17.09
N ASP A 664 8.58 17.80 17.45
CA ASP A 664 8.65 17.10 18.74
C ASP A 664 8.67 18.07 19.95
N SER A 665 9.19 19.29 19.76
CA SER A 665 9.17 20.34 20.78
C SER A 665 7.79 20.97 20.97
N LEU A 666 6.93 20.96 19.93
CA LEU A 666 5.58 21.52 19.96
C LEU A 666 4.53 20.54 20.51
N SER A 667 4.79 19.22 20.38
CA SER A 667 3.91 18.14 20.86
C SER A 667 4.13 17.75 22.34
N ASN A 668 4.90 18.54 23.10
CA ASN A 668 5.20 18.33 24.52
C ASN A 668 4.42 19.30 25.43
#